data_AF-A0A3N5YLW9-F1
#
_entry.id   AF-A0A3N5YLW9-F1
#
_cell.length_a   1.000
_cell.length_b   1.000
_cell.length_c   1.000
_cell.angle_alpha   90.00
_cell.angle_beta   90.00
_cell.angle_gamma   90.00
#
_symmetry.space_group_name_H-M   'P 1'
#
loop_
_entity.id
_entity.type
_entity.pdbx_description
1 polymer ?
#
loop_
_entity_poly.entity_id
_entity_poly.type
_entity_poly.pdbx_seq_one_letter_code
_entity_poly.pdbx_strand_id
1 'polypeptide(L)'
;MLGALLAKVIGTQNERELKRLAPLVAAINGMEDATRALSDEQLRARTAEFRGRVAQGETLDALLPEAFAVVREAGRRTLNMRHFDVQLIGGIVLHQGRIAEMKTGEGKTLVATLPAYLNALEGKGVHVVTVNDYLARRDSEWMGRIYRFLGLSVGVIQHELTDAERQEAYGCDLTYGTNNEFGFDYLRDNMKFELAHYVQRGHHFAIVDEVDSILIDEARTPLIISGPAEESTELYYEVDRIIPKLKAGAVTRGDTKAEDREALEATGDYIVDEKHKTVTLTESGMAKGEKLLGARLQPGGLYDPANMPLLHHMNQALRAHTLFRRDVDYMVKDGQVVIVDEFTGRLMPGRRWSDGLHQAVEAKEKVKIERENQTLATITFQNYFRKYKKLAGMTGTAETEAEEFGKIYKLEVNVVPPNRPLRRLEEPDLIYRTEPEKYEAIVADVIEKQAAGRPVLVGTISIEKSERLSTMLRRRGIKHVVLNAKYHAQEAEIVAQAGRKATVTIATNMAGRGTDILLGGNPEFMARQQCLADQLAEKLVKGQERFVDDEENVYFYHLEHFYRVGRKDWERTFQYFKRQTDAEHEEVVTSSGLHIIGTERHEARRIDNQLRGRAGRQGDPGSSRFYLSLQDDLMRIFGSDRISGLMQRLGMEEGVPIEHRMVTRAIERAQRQVEAQNFSVRKHLLEYDDVMNRQRESIYSLRREILDGQIRVEDQQVGSRDYLMDLAQDILDATVDTFCPKGQDPSEWDLEALRRELSRIFGLDGGDYAIVGFESGKKIDDVRDALWDRIEQRYVEKEQLLQADLLRRVERDIMLQIVDVQWKDHLYSLDHLKEGIGLRGYGQRDPLVEYKKESYALFQAMKDRVDEEMVRYLWWLRPVLEEDAPARRPARRAAPVTTNAPSESPSLFASAPAGAGAGRTPARTGGDDVIKTVRREEPKVGRNDPCPCGSGKKYKKCHGAAA
;
A
#
# COMPACT_ATOMS: atom_id res chain seq x y z
N MET A 1 11.25 -28.02 29.60
CA MET A 1 12.45 -28.88 29.82
C MET A 1 12.50 -30.08 28.88
N LEU A 2 11.43 -30.88 28.69
CA LEU A 2 11.41 -31.99 27.72
C LEU A 2 11.76 -31.57 26.28
N GLY A 3 11.21 -30.45 25.79
CA GLY A 3 11.48 -29.95 24.44
C GLY A 3 12.95 -29.58 24.18
N ALA A 4 13.68 -29.07 25.18
CA ALA A 4 15.09 -28.72 25.05
C ALA A 4 15.99 -29.98 25.02
N LEU A 5 15.59 -31.04 25.72
CA LEU A 5 16.29 -32.33 25.75
C LEU A 5 16.06 -33.11 24.44
N LEU A 6 14.84 -33.11 23.92
CA LEU A 6 14.49 -33.65 22.60
C LEU A 6 15.19 -32.91 21.44
N ALA A 7 15.28 -31.57 21.51
CA ALA A 7 16.02 -30.78 20.53
C ALA A 7 17.52 -31.08 20.52
N LYS A 8 18.13 -31.38 21.68
CA LYS A 8 19.55 -31.77 21.77
C LYS A 8 19.86 -33.13 21.16
N VAL A 9 18.91 -34.07 21.16
CA VAL A 9 19.13 -35.45 20.68
C VAL A 9 18.77 -35.61 19.21
N ILE A 10 17.67 -34.98 18.76
CA ILE A 10 17.14 -35.14 17.40
C ILE A 10 17.45 -33.91 16.51
N GLY A 11 18.03 -32.86 17.09
CA GLY A 11 18.25 -31.56 16.43
C GLY A 11 16.97 -30.71 16.37
N THR A 12 17.16 -29.39 16.24
CA THR A 12 16.06 -28.44 16.03
C THR A 12 15.40 -28.66 14.66
N GLN A 13 14.17 -28.15 14.46
CA GLN A 13 13.49 -28.22 13.15
C GLN A 13 14.36 -27.60 12.05
N ASN A 14 14.98 -26.45 12.33
CA ASN A 14 15.91 -25.78 11.41
C ASN A 14 17.14 -26.65 11.10
N GLU A 15 17.77 -27.28 12.09
CA GLU A 15 18.94 -28.15 11.84
C GLU A 15 18.61 -29.35 10.93
N ARG A 16 17.41 -29.93 11.08
CA ARG A 16 16.97 -31.02 10.21
C ARG A 16 16.74 -30.55 8.79
N GLU A 17 16.14 -29.37 8.62
CA GLU A 17 15.91 -28.82 7.29
C GLU A 17 17.23 -28.47 6.60
N LEU A 18 18.19 -27.86 7.31
CA LEU A 18 19.52 -27.60 6.76
C LEU A 18 20.24 -28.89 6.33
N LYS A 19 20.13 -29.97 7.10
CA LYS A 19 20.65 -31.29 6.70
C LYS A 19 19.97 -31.85 5.46
N ARG A 20 18.66 -31.60 5.28
CA ARG A 20 17.90 -31.99 4.09
C ARG A 20 18.33 -31.21 2.84
N LEU A 21 18.72 -29.94 3.00
CA LEU A 21 19.18 -29.09 1.89
C LEU A 21 20.65 -29.32 1.51
N ALA A 22 21.47 -29.87 2.41
CA ALA A 22 22.89 -30.10 2.18
C ALA A 22 23.24 -30.89 0.90
N PRO A 23 22.53 -31.97 0.52
CA PRO A 23 22.79 -32.68 -0.73
C PRO A 23 22.58 -31.82 -1.99
N LEU A 24 21.59 -30.92 -1.99
CA LEU A 24 21.35 -30.00 -3.11
C LEU A 24 22.47 -28.97 -3.24
N VAL A 25 22.95 -28.43 -2.11
CA VAL A 25 24.11 -27.53 -2.10
C VAL A 25 25.36 -28.23 -2.63
N ALA A 26 25.58 -29.48 -2.21
CA ALA A 26 26.68 -30.30 -2.71
C ALA A 26 26.58 -30.56 -4.23
N ALA A 27 25.37 -30.83 -4.74
CA ALA A 27 25.14 -31.00 -6.17
C ALA A 27 25.46 -29.72 -6.97
N ILE A 28 25.01 -28.55 -6.50
CA ILE A 28 25.33 -27.25 -7.12
C ILE A 28 26.85 -27.02 -7.12
N ASN A 29 27.51 -27.26 -5.98
CA ASN A 29 28.97 -27.12 -5.86
C ASN A 29 29.71 -28.08 -6.81
N GLY A 30 29.23 -29.31 -6.98
CA GLY A 30 29.83 -30.29 -7.90
C GLY A 30 29.76 -29.90 -9.38
N MET A 31 28.86 -28.99 -9.76
CA MET A 31 28.72 -28.47 -11.13
C MET A 31 29.59 -27.24 -11.41
N GLU A 32 30.30 -26.71 -10.40
CA GLU A 32 31.02 -25.44 -10.52
C GLU A 32 32.12 -25.48 -11.58
N ASP A 33 32.95 -26.54 -11.62
CA ASP A 33 34.05 -26.65 -12.58
C ASP A 33 33.55 -26.74 -14.03
N ALA A 34 32.51 -27.54 -14.27
CA ALA A 34 31.90 -27.70 -15.58
C ALA A 34 31.24 -26.39 -16.06
N THR A 35 30.57 -25.66 -15.16
CA THR A 35 29.91 -24.39 -15.48
C THR A 35 30.93 -23.28 -15.73
N ARG A 36 32.01 -23.25 -14.95
CA ARG A 36 33.11 -22.29 -15.10
C ARG A 36 33.83 -22.43 -16.45
N ALA A 37 33.91 -23.64 -16.99
CA ALA A 37 34.54 -23.90 -18.28
C ALA A 37 33.72 -23.39 -19.49
N LEU A 38 32.44 -23.06 -19.31
CA LEU A 38 31.58 -22.56 -20.40
C LEU A 38 31.99 -21.16 -20.85
N SER A 39 31.88 -20.87 -22.14
CA SER A 39 31.96 -19.49 -22.65
C SER A 39 30.73 -18.67 -22.24
N ASP A 40 30.79 -17.34 -22.34
CA ASP A 40 29.65 -16.46 -22.03
C ASP A 40 28.43 -16.78 -22.92
N GLU A 41 28.68 -17.09 -24.20
CA GLU A 41 27.65 -17.51 -25.15
C GLU A 41 27.00 -18.84 -24.76
N GLN A 42 27.81 -19.83 -24.35
CA GLN A 42 27.32 -21.12 -23.88
C GLN A 42 26.52 -20.98 -22.58
N LEU A 43 26.98 -20.12 -21.66
CA LEU A 43 26.31 -19.88 -20.39
C LEU A 43 24.95 -19.18 -20.60
N ARG A 44 24.87 -18.22 -21.53
CA ARG A 44 23.61 -17.61 -21.96
C ARG A 44 22.68 -18.61 -22.66
N ALA A 45 23.22 -19.50 -23.49
CA ALA A 45 22.44 -20.50 -24.22
C ALA A 45 21.73 -21.51 -23.29
N ARG A 46 22.24 -21.71 -22.06
CA ARG A 46 21.58 -22.55 -21.04
C ARG A 46 20.15 -22.12 -20.74
N THR A 47 19.84 -20.82 -20.79
CA THR A 47 18.48 -20.33 -20.55
C THR A 47 17.48 -20.87 -21.59
N ALA A 48 17.86 -20.90 -22.87
CA ALA A 48 17.01 -21.45 -23.91
C ALA A 48 16.85 -22.98 -23.78
N GLU A 49 17.93 -23.67 -23.41
CA GLU A 49 17.91 -25.10 -23.11
C GLU A 49 16.95 -25.43 -21.95
N PHE A 50 17.07 -24.72 -20.82
CA PHE A 50 16.23 -24.95 -19.66
C PHE A 50 14.76 -24.62 -19.94
N ARG A 51 14.46 -23.53 -20.67
CA ARG A 51 13.08 -23.23 -21.11
C ARG A 51 12.51 -24.36 -21.97
N GLY A 52 13.31 -24.93 -22.87
CA GLY A 52 12.93 -26.08 -23.70
C GLY A 52 12.61 -27.32 -22.85
N ARG A 53 13.41 -27.61 -21.83
CA ARG A 53 13.20 -28.72 -20.87
C ARG A 53 11.94 -28.52 -20.02
N VAL A 54 11.70 -27.32 -19.51
CA VAL A 54 10.46 -26.98 -18.78
C VAL A 54 9.23 -27.15 -19.68
N ALA A 55 9.31 -26.69 -20.94
CA ALA A 55 8.22 -26.88 -21.91
C ALA A 55 7.94 -28.35 -22.24
N GLN A 56 8.94 -29.23 -22.09
CA GLN A 56 8.81 -30.69 -22.24
C GLN A 56 8.28 -31.38 -20.96
N GLY A 57 8.02 -30.63 -19.88
CA GLY A 57 7.43 -31.13 -18.65
C GLY A 57 8.41 -31.42 -17.51
N GLU A 58 9.71 -31.08 -17.66
CA GLU A 58 10.66 -31.17 -16.56
C GLU A 58 10.33 -30.14 -15.47
N THR A 59 10.36 -30.55 -14.20
CA THR A 59 10.01 -29.67 -13.08
C THR A 59 11.15 -28.72 -12.74
N LEU A 60 10.81 -27.53 -12.21
CA LEU A 60 11.80 -26.57 -11.75
C LEU A 60 12.71 -27.13 -10.63
N ASP A 61 12.18 -28.01 -9.77
CA ASP A 61 12.96 -28.67 -8.72
C ASP A 61 14.09 -29.55 -9.29
N ALA A 62 13.84 -30.23 -10.41
CA ALA A 62 14.86 -31.05 -11.07
C ALA A 62 15.96 -30.20 -11.69
N LEU A 63 15.59 -29.04 -12.27
CA LEU A 63 16.51 -28.08 -12.88
C LEU A 63 17.28 -27.24 -11.87
N LEU A 64 16.85 -27.21 -10.61
CA LEU A 64 17.37 -26.30 -9.59
C LEU A 64 18.90 -26.34 -9.49
N PRO A 65 19.58 -27.51 -9.38
CA PRO A 65 21.03 -27.53 -9.21
C PRO A 65 21.79 -26.91 -10.39
N GLU A 66 21.37 -27.24 -11.62
CA GLU A 66 21.98 -26.73 -12.86
C GLU A 66 21.73 -25.23 -13.01
N ALA A 67 20.49 -24.79 -12.81
CA ALA A 67 20.12 -23.38 -12.90
C ALA A 67 20.87 -22.52 -11.87
N PHE A 68 21.00 -23.00 -10.62
CA PHE A 68 21.71 -22.28 -9.57
C PHE A 68 23.22 -22.20 -9.85
N ALA A 69 23.82 -23.25 -10.41
CA ALA A 69 25.22 -23.22 -10.83
C ALA A 69 25.46 -22.17 -11.93
N VAL A 70 24.57 -22.10 -12.93
CA VAL A 70 24.61 -21.10 -14.01
C VAL A 70 24.49 -19.67 -13.47
N VAL A 71 23.52 -19.41 -12.59
CA VAL A 71 23.32 -18.09 -11.98
C VAL A 71 24.50 -17.69 -11.10
N ARG A 72 25.07 -18.63 -10.34
CA ARG A 72 26.27 -18.39 -9.52
C ARG A 72 27.46 -17.96 -10.38
N GLU A 73 27.69 -18.65 -11.50
CA GLU A 73 28.77 -18.31 -12.41
C GLU A 73 28.51 -16.96 -13.10
N ALA A 74 27.27 -16.67 -13.49
CA ALA A 74 26.90 -15.36 -14.02
C ALA A 74 27.13 -14.24 -12.99
N GLY A 75 26.83 -14.45 -11.71
CA GLY A 75 27.14 -13.52 -10.62
C GLY A 75 28.65 -13.26 -10.49
N ARG A 76 29.46 -14.32 -10.59
CA ARG A 76 30.93 -14.20 -10.60
C ARG A 76 31.41 -13.36 -11.79
N ARG A 77 30.91 -13.62 -13.01
CA ARG A 77 31.39 -12.92 -14.22
C ARG A 77 30.93 -11.47 -14.31
N THR A 78 29.70 -11.18 -13.91
CA THR A 78 29.08 -9.86 -14.13
C THR A 78 29.24 -8.90 -12.96
N LEU A 79 29.26 -9.40 -11.73
CA LEU A 79 29.33 -8.59 -10.51
C LEU A 79 30.58 -8.86 -9.68
N ASN A 80 31.44 -9.78 -10.10
CA ASN A 80 32.55 -10.30 -9.29
C ASN A 80 32.06 -10.85 -7.93
N MET A 81 30.85 -11.41 -7.89
CA MET A 81 30.22 -11.95 -6.69
C MET A 81 29.82 -13.40 -6.90
N ARG A 82 30.58 -14.33 -6.30
CA ARG A 82 30.23 -15.76 -6.27
C ARG A 82 29.31 -16.01 -5.08
N HIS A 83 28.15 -16.62 -5.30
CA HIS A 83 27.26 -17.00 -4.19
C HIS A 83 27.95 -17.95 -3.19
N PHE A 84 27.82 -17.68 -1.91
CA PHE A 84 28.24 -18.56 -0.82
C PHE A 84 27.25 -19.71 -0.62
N ASP A 85 27.69 -20.77 0.06
CA ASP A 85 26.86 -21.94 0.29
C ASP A 85 25.61 -21.61 1.12
N VAL A 86 25.74 -20.69 2.10
CA VAL A 86 24.59 -20.17 2.86
C VAL A 86 23.61 -19.39 1.98
N GLN A 87 24.09 -18.74 0.91
CA GLN A 87 23.26 -18.04 -0.05
C GLN A 87 22.53 -19.02 -0.99
N LEU A 88 23.17 -20.14 -1.34
CA LEU A 88 22.50 -21.23 -2.06
C LEU A 88 21.36 -21.82 -1.22
N ILE A 89 21.58 -22.04 0.08
CA ILE A 89 20.54 -22.48 1.02
C ILE A 89 19.37 -21.48 1.02
N GLY A 90 19.65 -20.19 1.19
CA GLY A 90 18.64 -19.14 1.14
C GLY A 90 17.85 -19.15 -0.17
N GLY A 91 18.53 -19.31 -1.31
CA GLY A 91 17.89 -19.40 -2.62
C GLY A 91 16.96 -20.60 -2.76
N ILE A 92 17.35 -21.77 -2.22
CA ILE A 92 16.51 -22.97 -2.22
C ILE A 92 15.26 -22.75 -1.35
N VAL A 93 15.42 -22.19 -0.14
CA VAL A 93 14.30 -21.87 0.76
C VAL A 93 13.30 -20.93 0.08
N LEU A 94 13.79 -19.89 -0.61
CA LEU A 94 12.93 -18.97 -1.36
C LEU A 94 12.20 -19.69 -2.52
N HIS A 95 12.89 -20.57 -3.25
CA HIS A 95 12.26 -21.33 -4.33
C HIS A 95 11.12 -22.23 -3.82
N GLN A 96 11.24 -22.77 -2.61
CA GLN A 96 10.24 -23.60 -1.94
C GLN A 96 9.02 -22.81 -1.42
N GLY A 97 8.98 -21.49 -1.59
CA GLY A 97 7.86 -20.67 -1.12
C GLY A 97 7.88 -20.44 0.40
N ARG A 98 9.07 -20.24 0.96
CA ARG A 98 9.30 -20.05 2.41
C ARG A 98 10.06 -18.76 2.67
N ILE A 99 10.21 -18.40 3.95
CA ILE A 99 10.99 -17.24 4.38
C ILE A 99 12.41 -17.66 4.74
N ALA A 100 13.39 -17.07 4.05
CA ALA A 100 14.80 -17.19 4.40
C ALA A 100 15.20 -16.08 5.38
N GLU A 101 15.39 -16.42 6.66
CA GLU A 101 16.00 -15.48 7.60
C GLU A 101 17.52 -15.49 7.43
N MET A 102 18.06 -14.40 6.90
CA MET A 102 19.49 -14.18 6.68
C MET A 102 19.90 -12.84 7.28
N LYS A 103 20.92 -12.85 8.14
CA LYS A 103 21.39 -11.64 8.82
C LYS A 103 21.82 -10.56 7.82
N THR A 104 21.75 -9.30 8.23
CA THR A 104 22.09 -8.18 7.35
C THR A 104 23.55 -8.25 6.92
N GLY A 105 23.83 -8.02 5.64
CA GLY A 105 25.16 -8.20 5.06
C GLY A 105 25.50 -9.63 4.60
N GLU A 106 24.57 -10.59 4.68
CA GLU A 106 24.72 -11.92 4.07
C GLU A 106 24.40 -11.94 2.56
N GLY A 107 24.11 -10.78 1.94
CA GLY A 107 23.86 -10.66 0.50
C GLY A 107 22.45 -11.07 0.06
N LYS A 108 21.41 -10.70 0.82
CA LYS A 108 19.98 -11.00 0.52
C LYS A 108 19.59 -10.67 -0.92
N THR A 109 19.94 -9.48 -1.41
CA THR A 109 19.67 -9.05 -2.78
C THR A 109 20.26 -10.00 -3.83
N LEU A 110 21.48 -10.51 -3.61
CA LEU A 110 22.12 -11.49 -4.49
C LEU A 110 21.46 -12.87 -4.38
N VAL A 111 21.01 -13.27 -3.19
CA VAL A 111 20.31 -14.55 -2.96
C VAL A 111 19.03 -14.66 -3.79
N ALA A 112 18.25 -13.58 -3.89
CA ALA A 112 17.00 -13.55 -4.67
C ALA A 112 17.21 -13.88 -6.15
N THR A 113 18.40 -13.67 -6.70
CA THR A 113 18.69 -13.98 -8.12
C THR A 113 18.56 -15.43 -8.49
N LEU A 114 18.87 -16.34 -7.57
CA LEU A 114 18.82 -17.78 -7.78
C LEU A 114 17.38 -18.27 -8.02
N PRO A 115 16.42 -18.10 -7.08
CA PRO A 115 15.04 -18.52 -7.28
C PRO A 115 14.33 -17.67 -8.33
N ALA A 116 14.66 -16.39 -8.48
CA ALA A 116 13.99 -15.53 -9.46
C ALA A 116 14.32 -15.98 -10.90
N TYR A 117 15.59 -16.27 -11.21
CA TYR A 117 15.97 -16.86 -12.50
C TYR A 117 15.26 -18.19 -12.75
N LEU A 118 15.33 -19.13 -11.79
CA LEU A 118 14.74 -20.46 -11.93
C LEU A 118 13.24 -20.40 -12.23
N ASN A 119 12.48 -19.58 -11.50
CA ASN A 119 11.04 -19.45 -11.69
C ASN A 119 10.66 -18.63 -12.93
N ALA A 120 11.52 -17.72 -13.39
CA ALA A 120 11.32 -16.99 -14.63
C ALA A 120 11.41 -17.88 -15.89
N LEU A 121 11.98 -19.08 -15.78
CA LEU A 121 12.02 -20.06 -16.88
C LEU A 121 10.63 -20.52 -17.34
N GLU A 122 9.59 -20.40 -16.50
CA GLU A 122 8.21 -20.69 -16.91
C GLU A 122 7.62 -19.63 -17.85
N GLY A 123 8.25 -18.45 -17.99
CA GLY A 123 7.75 -17.35 -18.84
C GLY A 123 6.49 -16.66 -18.33
N LYS A 124 6.09 -16.90 -17.07
CA LYS A 124 4.87 -16.34 -16.46
C LYS A 124 5.11 -15.05 -15.65
N GLY A 125 6.36 -14.61 -15.53
CA GLY A 125 6.76 -13.44 -14.75
C GLY A 125 7.07 -13.74 -13.28
N VAL A 126 8.07 -13.05 -12.73
CA VAL A 126 8.43 -13.07 -11.31
C VAL A 126 8.43 -11.64 -10.76
N HIS A 127 7.71 -11.40 -9.67
CA HIS A 127 7.69 -10.10 -9.00
C HIS A 127 8.68 -10.10 -7.83
N VAL A 128 9.63 -9.15 -7.84
CA VAL A 128 10.55 -8.91 -6.73
C VAL A 128 10.14 -7.62 -6.03
N VAL A 129 9.63 -7.77 -4.82
CA VAL A 129 9.04 -6.67 -4.05
C VAL A 129 10.06 -6.11 -3.07
N THR A 130 10.23 -4.80 -3.08
CA THR A 130 11.11 -4.06 -2.18
C THR A 130 10.32 -3.01 -1.40
N VAL A 131 10.97 -2.39 -0.40
CA VAL A 131 10.34 -1.44 0.53
C VAL A 131 10.10 -0.05 -0.09
N ASN A 132 10.89 0.35 -1.10
CA ASN A 132 10.75 1.65 -1.74
C ASN A 132 11.25 1.64 -3.19
N ASP A 133 10.82 2.64 -3.97
CA ASP A 133 11.12 2.77 -5.41
C ASP A 133 12.62 2.88 -5.70
N TYR A 134 13.40 3.47 -4.79
CA TYR A 134 14.85 3.56 -4.94
C TYR A 134 15.50 2.18 -4.91
N LEU A 135 15.13 1.32 -3.95
CA LEU A 135 15.63 -0.04 -3.85
C LEU A 135 15.16 -0.89 -5.03
N ALA A 136 13.89 -0.78 -5.43
CA ALA A 136 13.36 -1.47 -6.61
C ALA A 136 14.20 -1.16 -7.85
N ARG A 137 14.46 0.12 -8.11
CA ARG A 137 15.27 0.56 -9.24
C ARG A 137 16.71 0.09 -9.13
N ARG A 138 17.37 0.38 -8.02
CA ARG A 138 18.77 -0.01 -7.77
C ARG A 138 18.98 -1.50 -7.99
N ASP A 139 18.11 -2.34 -7.42
CA ASP A 139 18.26 -3.79 -7.47
C ASP A 139 17.90 -4.35 -8.87
N SER A 140 16.92 -3.75 -9.57
CA SER A 140 16.62 -4.09 -10.97
C SER A 140 17.75 -3.76 -11.94
N GLU A 141 18.54 -2.73 -11.64
CA GLU A 141 19.71 -2.34 -12.43
C GLU A 141 20.91 -3.22 -12.06
N TRP A 142 21.17 -3.35 -10.75
CA TRP A 142 22.33 -4.06 -10.22
C TRP A 142 22.25 -5.57 -10.43
N MET A 143 21.21 -6.23 -9.90
CA MET A 143 21.01 -7.68 -10.09
C MET A 143 20.53 -8.00 -11.51
N GLY A 144 19.87 -7.05 -12.17
CA GLY A 144 19.46 -7.21 -13.57
C GLY A 144 20.61 -7.44 -14.53
N ARG A 145 21.86 -7.12 -14.15
CA ARG A 145 23.06 -7.55 -14.89
C ARG A 145 23.13 -9.05 -15.07
N ILE A 146 22.85 -9.82 -14.02
CA ILE A 146 22.89 -11.29 -14.04
C ILE A 146 21.80 -11.81 -14.98
N TYR A 147 20.56 -11.34 -14.82
CA TYR A 147 19.43 -11.80 -15.62
C TYR A 147 19.61 -11.47 -17.11
N ARG A 148 19.99 -10.22 -17.43
CA ARG A 148 20.22 -9.78 -18.82
C ARG A 148 21.40 -10.50 -19.46
N PHE A 149 22.47 -10.76 -18.70
CA PHE A 149 23.60 -11.57 -19.17
C PHE A 149 23.16 -12.98 -19.56
N LEU A 150 22.26 -13.59 -18.77
CA LEU A 150 21.65 -14.89 -19.05
C LEU A 150 20.49 -14.85 -20.05
N GLY A 151 20.15 -13.68 -20.63
CA GLY A 151 19.14 -13.54 -21.67
C GLY A 151 17.70 -13.37 -21.18
N LEU A 152 17.49 -13.03 -19.90
CA LEU A 152 16.16 -12.68 -19.36
C LEU A 152 15.93 -11.16 -19.41
N SER A 153 14.67 -10.75 -19.58
CA SER A 153 14.25 -9.35 -19.50
C SER A 153 13.90 -8.92 -18.06
N VAL A 154 14.16 -7.66 -17.71
CA VAL A 154 13.95 -7.11 -16.37
C VAL A 154 13.26 -5.75 -16.47
N GLY A 155 12.04 -5.68 -15.93
CA GLY A 155 11.27 -4.45 -15.78
C GLY A 155 11.32 -3.92 -14.36
N VAL A 156 11.00 -2.64 -14.20
CA VAL A 156 10.84 -1.98 -12.90
C VAL A 156 9.58 -1.13 -12.93
N ILE A 157 8.77 -1.24 -11.88
CA ILE A 157 7.60 -0.39 -11.65
C ILE A 157 8.01 0.73 -10.70
N GLN A 158 7.75 1.97 -11.12
CA GLN A 158 7.95 3.19 -10.33
C GLN A 158 6.69 4.04 -10.38
N HIS A 159 6.52 4.91 -9.39
CA HIS A 159 5.33 5.76 -9.25
C HIS A 159 4.97 6.55 -10.52
N GLU A 160 5.96 7.13 -11.20
CA GLU A 160 5.76 8.06 -12.34
C GLU A 160 5.44 7.39 -13.68
N LEU A 161 5.41 6.04 -13.74
CA LEU A 161 5.22 5.33 -15.00
C LEU A 161 3.79 5.45 -15.53
N THR A 162 3.68 5.61 -16.84
CA THR A 162 2.42 5.50 -17.60
C THR A 162 1.95 4.06 -17.71
N ASP A 163 0.67 3.84 -18.02
CA ASP A 163 0.11 2.50 -18.19
C ASP A 163 0.84 1.68 -19.27
N ALA A 164 1.26 2.32 -20.37
CA ALA A 164 2.03 1.65 -21.43
C ALA A 164 3.42 1.20 -20.95
N GLU A 165 4.12 2.05 -20.19
CA GLU A 165 5.43 1.69 -19.60
C GLU A 165 5.28 0.59 -18.53
N ARG A 166 4.18 0.60 -17.76
CA ARG A 166 3.86 -0.46 -16.80
C ARG A 166 3.59 -1.79 -17.51
N GLN A 167 2.84 -1.79 -18.61
CA GLN A 167 2.61 -2.98 -19.44
C GLN A 167 3.93 -3.59 -19.95
N GLU A 168 4.85 -2.76 -20.44
CA GLU A 168 6.18 -3.20 -20.86
C GLU A 168 6.97 -3.81 -19.68
N ALA A 169 6.96 -3.16 -18.52
CA ALA A 169 7.66 -3.62 -17.32
C ALA A 169 7.08 -4.94 -16.75
N TYR A 170 5.76 -5.11 -16.74
CA TYR A 170 5.12 -6.38 -16.35
C TYR A 170 5.30 -7.46 -17.42
N GLY A 171 5.46 -7.09 -18.69
CA GLY A 171 5.77 -8.00 -19.79
C GLY A 171 7.14 -8.68 -19.69
N CYS A 172 8.06 -8.13 -18.88
CA CYS A 172 9.39 -8.67 -18.66
C CYS A 172 9.39 -9.95 -17.81
N ASP A 173 10.36 -10.84 -18.02
CA ASP A 173 10.52 -12.11 -17.29
C ASP A 173 10.57 -11.89 -15.76
N LEU A 174 11.17 -10.78 -15.34
CA LEU A 174 11.18 -10.31 -13.96
C LEU A 174 10.71 -8.85 -13.87
N THR A 175 9.98 -8.53 -12.82
CA THR A 175 9.51 -7.17 -12.53
C THR A 175 9.84 -6.81 -11.09
N TYR A 176 10.65 -5.76 -10.92
CA TYR A 176 10.90 -5.16 -9.60
C TYR A 176 9.87 -4.07 -9.31
N GLY A 177 9.53 -3.89 -8.04
CA GLY A 177 8.61 -2.82 -7.64
C GLY A 177 8.40 -2.78 -6.13
N THR A 178 7.50 -1.91 -5.69
CA THR A 178 7.07 -1.84 -4.28
C THR A 178 5.71 -2.51 -4.10
N ASN A 179 5.44 -2.95 -2.88
CA ASN A 179 4.14 -3.48 -2.47
C ASN A 179 2.98 -2.53 -2.80
N ASN A 180 3.19 -1.22 -2.59
CA ASN A 180 2.21 -0.19 -2.93
C ASN A 180 1.92 -0.17 -4.43
N GLU A 181 2.95 -0.07 -5.27
CA GLU A 181 2.75 0.00 -6.72
C GLU A 181 2.09 -1.25 -7.29
N PHE A 182 2.55 -2.44 -6.88
CA PHE A 182 1.94 -3.71 -7.27
C PHE A 182 0.47 -3.83 -6.83
N GLY A 183 0.15 -3.43 -5.59
CA GLY A 183 -1.21 -3.51 -5.08
C GLY A 183 -2.14 -2.47 -5.71
N PHE A 184 -1.68 -1.24 -5.96
CA PHE A 184 -2.47 -0.23 -6.65
C PHE A 184 -2.67 -0.53 -8.13
N ASP A 185 -1.68 -1.12 -8.82
CA ASP A 185 -1.88 -1.59 -10.20
C ASP A 185 -2.94 -2.69 -10.27
N TYR A 186 -2.97 -3.60 -9.29
CA TYR A 186 -4.04 -4.58 -9.17
C TYR A 186 -5.41 -3.92 -8.99
N LEU A 187 -5.52 -2.93 -8.10
CA LEU A 187 -6.79 -2.22 -7.89
C LEU A 187 -7.21 -1.43 -9.14
N ARG A 188 -6.27 -0.73 -9.80
CA ARG A 188 -6.50 0.02 -11.05
C ARG A 188 -6.94 -0.90 -12.18
N ASP A 189 -6.29 -2.04 -12.36
CA ASP A 189 -6.66 -3.00 -13.41
C ASP A 189 -8.11 -3.47 -13.25
N ASN A 190 -8.56 -3.73 -12.02
CA ASN A 190 -9.96 -4.09 -11.75
C ASN A 190 -10.95 -2.92 -11.87
N MET A 191 -10.50 -1.72 -12.23
CA MET A 191 -11.34 -0.56 -12.54
C MET A 191 -11.31 -0.18 -14.04
N LYS A 192 -10.57 -0.91 -14.89
CA LYS A 192 -10.45 -0.62 -16.34
C LYS A 192 -11.61 -1.21 -17.14
N PHE A 193 -11.99 -0.52 -18.22
CA PHE A 193 -13.10 -0.91 -19.10
C PHE A 193 -12.68 -1.81 -20.27
N GLU A 194 -11.38 -2.07 -20.43
CA GLU A 194 -10.87 -2.93 -21.49
C GLU A 194 -9.71 -3.78 -20.95
N LEU A 195 -9.68 -5.08 -21.28
CA LEU A 195 -8.57 -5.96 -20.91
C LEU A 195 -7.24 -5.51 -21.53
N ALA A 196 -7.28 -4.90 -22.71
CA ALA A 196 -6.09 -4.38 -23.39
C ALA A 196 -5.38 -3.27 -22.59
N HIS A 197 -6.09 -2.61 -21.67
CA HIS A 197 -5.50 -1.61 -20.79
C HIS A 197 -4.91 -2.20 -19.51
N TYR A 198 -5.14 -3.48 -19.18
CA TYR A 198 -4.57 -4.09 -17.98
C TYR A 198 -3.05 -4.03 -18.04
N VAL A 199 -2.42 -3.65 -16.92
CA VAL A 199 -0.95 -3.58 -16.86
C VAL A 199 -0.35 -4.87 -16.33
N GLN A 200 -1.02 -5.54 -15.39
CA GLN A 200 -0.55 -6.79 -14.82
C GLN A 200 -0.94 -8.01 -15.66
N ARG A 201 -0.14 -9.07 -15.56
CA ARG A 201 -0.37 -10.35 -16.27
C ARG A 201 -0.53 -11.57 -15.36
N GLY A 202 -1.03 -11.34 -14.13
CA GLY A 202 -1.28 -12.39 -13.12
C GLY A 202 -0.30 -12.39 -11.95
N HIS A 203 -0.53 -13.29 -11.00
CA HIS A 203 0.21 -13.38 -9.73
C HIS A 203 0.86 -14.77 -9.60
N HIS A 204 2.04 -14.94 -10.19
CA HIS A 204 2.70 -16.26 -10.29
C HIS A 204 3.66 -16.52 -9.13
N PHE A 205 4.76 -15.77 -9.05
CA PHE A 205 5.73 -15.88 -7.98
C PHE A 205 6.13 -14.50 -7.48
N ALA A 206 6.03 -14.27 -6.17
CA ALA A 206 6.54 -13.09 -5.50
C ALA A 206 7.67 -13.44 -4.54
N ILE A 207 8.77 -12.69 -4.61
CA ILE A 207 9.82 -12.67 -3.59
C ILE A 207 9.76 -11.32 -2.90
N VAL A 208 9.43 -11.33 -1.61
CA VAL A 208 9.31 -10.11 -0.79
C VAL A 208 10.62 -9.90 -0.03
N ASP A 209 11.39 -8.86 -0.41
CA ASP A 209 12.51 -8.40 0.40
C ASP A 209 12.02 -7.63 1.62
N GLU A 210 12.73 -7.77 2.74
CA GLU A 210 12.34 -7.24 4.05
C GLU A 210 10.88 -7.61 4.40
N VAL A 211 10.58 -8.91 4.28
CA VAL A 211 9.22 -9.46 4.42
C VAL A 211 8.53 -9.12 5.73
N ASP A 212 9.28 -8.95 6.82
CA ASP A 212 8.75 -8.52 8.11
C ASP A 212 8.26 -7.07 8.08
N SER A 213 8.92 -6.18 7.34
CA SER A 213 8.36 -4.83 7.21
C SER A 213 7.14 -4.78 6.31
N ILE A 214 7.18 -5.47 5.16
CA ILE A 214 6.08 -5.37 4.20
C ILE A 214 4.84 -6.12 4.70
N LEU A 215 5.00 -7.35 5.18
CA LEU A 215 3.87 -8.22 5.54
C LEU A 215 3.43 -8.11 7.01
N ILE A 216 4.18 -7.38 7.86
CA ILE A 216 3.86 -7.18 9.29
C ILE A 216 3.79 -5.68 9.65
N ASP A 217 4.80 -4.86 9.35
CA ASP A 217 4.76 -3.42 9.70
C ASP A 217 3.76 -2.62 8.85
N GLU A 218 3.83 -2.78 7.54
CA GLU A 218 3.01 -2.04 6.56
C GLU A 218 1.62 -2.65 6.40
N ALA A 219 1.46 -3.92 6.73
CA ALA A 219 0.20 -4.66 6.74
C ALA A 219 -0.80 -4.22 7.84
N ARG A 220 -0.55 -3.07 8.47
CA ARG A 220 -1.45 -2.40 9.42
C ARG A 220 -2.51 -1.53 8.73
N THR A 221 -2.29 -1.13 7.49
CA THR A 221 -3.22 -0.28 6.73
C THR A 221 -3.53 -0.94 5.39
N PRO A 222 -4.80 -0.97 4.94
CA PRO A 222 -5.16 -1.48 3.63
C PRO A 222 -4.75 -0.48 2.53
N LEU A 223 -4.66 -0.96 1.30
CA LEU A 223 -4.60 -0.11 0.11
C LEU A 223 -6.02 0.29 -0.27
N ILE A 224 -6.26 1.60 -0.42
CA ILE A 224 -7.57 2.15 -0.74
C ILE A 224 -7.43 3.14 -1.90
N ILE A 225 -8.23 2.98 -2.94
CA ILE A 225 -8.49 3.99 -3.95
C ILE A 225 -9.82 4.65 -3.58
N SER A 226 -9.78 5.94 -3.29
CA SER A 226 -10.98 6.74 -3.02
C SER A 226 -11.26 7.69 -4.16
N GLY A 227 -12.54 8.00 -4.37
CA GLY A 227 -12.98 9.00 -5.34
C GLY A 227 -14.12 9.85 -4.78
N PRO A 228 -14.47 10.96 -5.43
CA PRO A 228 -15.58 11.80 -4.97
C PRO A 228 -16.88 11.00 -5.00
N ALA A 229 -17.65 11.08 -3.92
CA ALA A 229 -18.97 10.49 -3.84
C ALA A 229 -19.93 11.20 -4.80
N GLU A 230 -20.87 10.44 -5.35
CA GLU A 230 -21.96 10.97 -6.19
C GLU A 230 -23.12 11.52 -5.33
N GLU A 231 -23.15 11.20 -4.03
CA GLU A 231 -24.21 11.59 -3.11
C GLU A 231 -24.33 13.12 -2.93
N SER A 232 -25.58 13.56 -2.76
CA SER A 232 -25.93 14.94 -2.49
C SER A 232 -25.50 15.33 -1.08
N THR A 233 -24.76 16.44 -0.95
CA THR A 233 -24.41 17.05 0.35
C THR A 233 -25.62 17.52 1.16
N GLU A 234 -26.83 17.42 0.60
CA GLU A 234 -28.09 17.79 1.27
C GLU A 234 -28.35 17.01 2.55
N LEU A 235 -27.96 15.73 2.62
CA LEU A 235 -28.22 14.92 3.81
C LEU A 235 -27.52 15.48 5.05
N TYR A 236 -26.29 15.98 4.90
CA TYR A 236 -25.57 16.66 5.98
C TYR A 236 -26.31 17.91 6.49
N TYR A 237 -26.90 18.70 5.59
CA TYR A 237 -27.71 19.85 5.97
C TYR A 237 -29.02 19.46 6.66
N GLU A 238 -29.66 18.36 6.23
CA GLU A 238 -30.88 17.85 6.84
C GLU A 238 -30.61 17.33 8.25
N VAL A 239 -29.55 16.52 8.40
CA VAL A 239 -29.16 15.95 9.69
C VAL A 239 -28.69 17.04 10.66
N ASP A 240 -27.89 18.01 10.20
CA ASP A 240 -27.47 19.13 11.04
C ASP A 240 -28.65 19.90 11.64
N ARG A 241 -29.76 20.06 10.90
CA ARG A 241 -30.98 20.73 11.39
C ARG A 241 -31.72 19.95 12.50
N ILE A 242 -31.51 18.64 12.61
CA ILE A 242 -32.18 17.81 13.62
C ILE A 242 -31.35 17.67 14.90
N ILE A 243 -30.02 17.67 14.81
CA ILE A 243 -29.15 17.42 15.98
C ILE A 243 -29.42 18.39 17.14
N PRO A 244 -29.58 19.71 16.93
CA PRO A 244 -29.91 20.65 18.01
C PRO A 244 -31.25 20.38 18.71
N LYS A 245 -32.12 19.53 18.15
CA LYS A 245 -33.41 19.16 18.74
C LYS A 245 -33.28 17.97 19.71
N LEU A 246 -32.15 17.27 19.70
CA LEU A 246 -31.84 16.18 20.64
C LEU A 246 -31.34 16.76 21.97
N LYS A 247 -31.80 16.18 23.08
CA LYS A 247 -31.45 16.58 24.45
C LYS A 247 -30.18 15.85 24.90
N ALA A 248 -29.18 16.60 25.34
CA ALA A 248 -27.98 16.02 25.94
C ALA A 248 -28.32 15.26 27.23
N GLY A 249 -27.83 14.02 27.33
CA GLY A 249 -27.82 13.23 28.56
C GLY A 249 -26.50 13.36 29.32
N ALA A 250 -26.14 12.32 30.06
CA ALA A 250 -24.97 12.31 30.93
C ALA A 250 -23.63 12.41 30.17
N VAL A 251 -22.64 13.04 30.81
CA VAL A 251 -21.25 13.10 30.34
C VAL A 251 -20.39 12.22 31.25
N THR A 252 -19.74 11.21 30.69
CA THR A 252 -18.90 10.26 31.43
C THR A 252 -17.41 10.53 31.19
N ARG A 253 -16.58 10.22 32.19
CA ARG A 253 -15.11 10.29 32.11
C ARG A 253 -14.46 8.90 32.10
N GLY A 254 -15.08 7.97 31.37
CA GLY A 254 -14.50 6.69 30.95
C GLY A 254 -14.30 5.57 31.98
N ASP A 255 -14.73 5.73 33.24
CA ASP A 255 -14.65 4.68 34.28
C ASP A 255 -16.06 4.22 34.76
N THR A 256 -17.03 4.16 33.84
CA THR A 256 -18.41 3.79 34.16
C THR A 256 -18.60 2.27 34.06
N LYS A 257 -19.06 1.63 35.14
CA LYS A 257 -19.37 0.18 35.13
C LYS A 257 -20.61 -0.09 34.27
N ALA A 258 -20.69 -1.28 33.66
CA ALA A 258 -21.81 -1.66 32.79
C ALA A 258 -23.18 -1.56 33.50
N GLU A 259 -23.21 -1.81 34.81
CA GLU A 259 -24.40 -1.75 35.67
C GLU A 259 -24.94 -0.31 35.84
N ASP A 260 -24.11 0.72 35.67
CA ASP A 260 -24.51 2.13 35.82
C ASP A 260 -25.02 2.74 34.51
N ARG A 261 -24.89 2.05 33.37
CA ARG A 261 -25.25 2.59 32.04
C ARG A 261 -26.74 2.72 31.80
N GLU A 262 -27.54 1.76 32.26
CA GLU A 262 -29.00 1.78 32.10
C GLU A 262 -29.63 2.99 32.80
N ALA A 263 -29.08 3.39 33.96
CA ALA A 263 -29.47 4.61 34.66
C ALA A 263 -29.05 5.90 33.93
N LEU A 264 -27.94 5.85 33.17
CA LEU A 264 -27.43 6.98 32.41
C LEU A 264 -28.21 7.18 31.09
N GLU A 265 -28.76 6.11 30.50
CA GLU A 265 -29.58 6.21 29.29
C GLU A 265 -30.91 6.96 29.55
N ALA A 266 -31.43 6.93 30.77
CA ALA A 266 -32.62 7.69 31.17
C ALA A 266 -32.40 9.22 31.26
N THR A 267 -31.16 9.71 31.12
CA THR A 267 -30.83 11.13 31.35
C THR A 267 -31.06 12.04 30.15
N GLY A 268 -31.12 11.50 28.94
CA GLY A 268 -31.31 12.29 27.71
C GLY A 268 -31.32 11.46 26.44
N ASP A 269 -31.36 12.13 25.29
CA ASP A 269 -31.42 11.50 23.96
C ASP A 269 -30.05 10.92 23.54
N TYR A 270 -28.94 11.35 24.15
CA TYR A 270 -27.59 10.81 23.87
C TYR A 270 -26.63 11.00 25.05
N ILE A 271 -25.58 10.18 25.11
CA ILE A 271 -24.54 10.17 26.15
C ILE A 271 -23.19 10.51 25.51
N VAL A 272 -22.37 11.31 26.21
CA VAL A 272 -21.03 11.72 25.76
C VAL A 272 -19.96 11.12 26.65
N ASP A 273 -18.95 10.47 26.06
CA ASP A 273 -17.74 10.02 26.77
C ASP A 273 -16.55 10.90 26.35
N GLU A 274 -16.10 11.77 27.26
CA GLU A 274 -15.00 12.70 26.99
C GLU A 274 -13.63 11.99 26.90
N LYS A 275 -13.44 10.87 27.62
CA LYS A 275 -12.15 10.15 27.66
C LYS A 275 -11.92 9.41 26.35
N HIS A 276 -12.96 8.76 25.84
CA HIS A 276 -12.90 8.01 24.58
C HIS A 276 -13.27 8.85 23.35
N LYS A 277 -13.69 10.12 23.54
CA LYS A 277 -14.20 11.01 22.48
C LYS A 277 -15.29 10.31 21.65
N THR A 278 -16.26 9.69 22.32
CA THR A 278 -17.40 9.02 21.67
C THR A 278 -18.72 9.61 22.12
N VAL A 279 -19.75 9.48 21.28
CA VAL A 279 -21.13 9.86 21.57
C VAL A 279 -22.04 8.74 21.13
N THR A 280 -22.97 8.36 21.99
CA THR A 280 -23.89 7.25 21.75
C THR A 280 -25.32 7.73 21.93
N LEU A 281 -26.19 7.43 20.97
CA LEU A 281 -27.62 7.68 21.09
C LEU A 281 -28.24 6.69 22.10
N THR A 282 -29.14 7.19 22.95
CA THR A 282 -29.96 6.33 23.81
C THR A 282 -31.16 5.81 23.03
N GLU A 283 -31.88 4.80 23.55
CA GLU A 283 -33.11 4.31 22.91
C GLU A 283 -34.13 5.43 22.67
N SER A 284 -34.26 6.37 23.62
CA SER A 284 -35.14 7.53 23.48
C SER A 284 -34.68 8.49 22.39
N GLY A 285 -33.38 8.72 22.25
CA GLY A 285 -32.81 9.51 21.16
C GLY A 285 -32.97 8.86 19.81
N MET A 286 -32.90 7.52 19.74
CA MET A 286 -33.14 6.76 18.52
C MET A 286 -34.57 6.89 18.04
N ALA A 287 -35.56 6.63 18.91
CA ALA A 287 -36.98 6.80 18.57
C ALA A 287 -37.28 8.23 18.11
N LYS A 288 -36.62 9.22 18.71
CA LYS A 288 -36.76 10.63 18.32
C LYS A 288 -36.06 10.93 16.99
N GLY A 289 -34.88 10.36 16.75
CA GLY A 289 -34.15 10.42 15.49
C GLY A 289 -34.98 9.84 14.34
N GLU A 290 -35.55 8.65 14.52
CA GLU A 290 -36.46 7.99 13.57
C GLU A 290 -37.65 8.89 13.22
N LYS A 291 -38.29 9.48 14.23
CA LYS A 291 -39.41 10.41 14.02
C LYS A 291 -39.00 11.67 13.26
N LEU A 292 -37.84 12.24 13.56
CA LEU A 292 -37.35 13.46 12.92
C LEU A 292 -36.89 13.22 11.48
N LEU A 293 -36.44 11.99 11.16
CA LEU A 293 -35.97 11.58 9.84
C LEU A 293 -36.99 10.73 9.07
N GLY A 294 -38.24 10.66 9.55
CA GLY A 294 -39.26 9.76 9.01
C GLY A 294 -39.55 9.92 7.50
N ALA A 295 -39.24 11.06 6.90
CA ALA A 295 -39.38 11.28 5.45
C ALA A 295 -38.31 10.54 4.60
N ARG A 296 -37.17 10.21 5.21
CA ARG A 296 -36.03 9.50 4.58
C ARG A 296 -35.89 8.07 5.11
N LEU A 297 -36.53 7.75 6.23
CA LEU A 297 -36.41 6.46 6.91
C LEU A 297 -37.11 5.36 6.11
N GLN A 298 -36.37 4.34 5.72
CA GLN A 298 -36.92 3.11 5.15
C GLN A 298 -37.51 2.21 6.26
N PRO A 299 -38.41 1.27 5.93
CA PRO A 299 -38.95 0.32 6.92
C PRO A 299 -37.83 -0.41 7.69
N GLY A 300 -38.03 -0.67 8.98
CA GLY A 300 -37.06 -1.40 9.83
C GLY A 300 -36.35 -0.55 10.90
N GLY A 301 -36.57 0.77 10.94
CA GLY A 301 -35.97 1.66 11.93
C GLY A 301 -34.51 2.04 11.61
N LEU A 302 -33.88 2.87 12.45
CA LEU A 302 -32.54 3.41 12.16
C LEU A 302 -31.41 2.37 12.18
N TYR A 303 -31.60 1.26 12.89
CA TYR A 303 -30.65 0.15 12.93
C TYR A 303 -30.82 -0.85 11.78
N ASP A 304 -31.83 -0.66 10.94
CA ASP A 304 -31.99 -1.47 9.74
C ASP A 304 -30.79 -1.23 8.81
N PRO A 305 -30.21 -2.29 8.20
CA PRO A 305 -29.11 -2.16 7.25
C PRO A 305 -29.36 -1.13 6.15
N ALA A 306 -30.62 -0.96 5.72
CA ALA A 306 -30.98 0.01 4.68
C ALA A 306 -30.91 1.47 5.15
N ASN A 307 -30.96 1.72 6.46
CA ASN A 307 -30.87 3.05 7.08
C ASN A 307 -29.50 3.35 7.72
N MET A 308 -28.52 2.46 7.57
CA MET A 308 -27.18 2.65 8.16
C MET A 308 -26.48 3.95 7.73
N PRO A 309 -26.54 4.40 6.46
CA PRO A 309 -25.98 5.70 6.08
C PRO A 309 -26.62 6.85 6.86
N LEU A 310 -27.93 6.79 7.10
CA LEU A 310 -28.67 7.82 7.84
C LEU A 310 -28.27 7.85 9.31
N LEU A 311 -28.15 6.68 9.94
CA LEU A 311 -27.65 6.53 11.30
C LEU A 311 -26.21 7.06 11.43
N HIS A 312 -25.37 6.75 10.45
CA HIS A 312 -23.99 7.23 10.40
C HIS A 312 -23.89 8.76 10.38
N HIS A 313 -24.58 9.40 9.42
CA HIS A 313 -24.60 10.86 9.31
C HIS A 313 -25.11 11.50 10.61
N MET A 314 -26.11 10.91 11.26
CA MET A 314 -26.62 11.37 12.54
C MET A 314 -25.56 11.26 13.66
N ASN A 315 -24.83 10.15 13.74
CA ASN A 315 -23.73 9.99 14.69
C ASN A 315 -22.59 10.99 14.43
N GLN A 316 -22.19 11.21 13.19
CA GLN A 316 -21.13 12.16 12.84
C GLN A 316 -21.54 13.61 13.14
N ALA A 317 -22.77 13.98 12.80
CA ALA A 317 -23.31 15.29 13.16
C ALA A 317 -23.39 15.46 14.68
N LEU A 318 -23.80 14.43 15.42
CA LEU A 318 -23.84 14.47 16.87
C LEU A 318 -22.43 14.65 17.48
N ARG A 319 -21.44 13.91 16.98
CA ARG A 319 -20.02 14.07 17.37
C ARG A 319 -19.52 15.48 17.05
N ALA A 320 -19.77 15.98 15.85
CA ALA A 320 -19.40 17.32 15.43
C ALA A 320 -19.97 18.40 16.36
N HIS A 321 -21.24 18.26 16.79
CA HIS A 321 -21.89 19.23 17.68
C HIS A 321 -21.38 19.18 19.13
N THR A 322 -21.05 17.99 19.64
CA THR A 322 -20.82 17.77 21.08
C THR A 322 -19.34 17.69 21.46
N LEU A 323 -18.52 17.03 20.64
CA LEU A 323 -17.11 16.76 20.96
C LEU A 323 -16.15 17.77 20.33
N PHE A 324 -16.46 18.29 19.14
CA PHE A 324 -15.58 19.17 18.39
C PHE A 324 -15.97 20.63 18.60
N ARG A 325 -15.08 21.41 19.20
CA ARG A 325 -15.30 22.80 19.56
C ARG A 325 -14.53 23.74 18.64
N ARG A 326 -15.25 24.75 18.14
CA ARG A 326 -14.67 25.86 17.41
C ARG A 326 -13.67 26.61 18.29
N ASP A 327 -12.59 27.05 17.67
CA ASP A 327 -11.43 27.74 18.27
C ASP A 327 -10.63 26.89 19.28
N VAL A 328 -10.90 25.58 19.36
CA VAL A 328 -10.13 24.60 20.15
C VAL A 328 -9.64 23.48 19.25
N ASP A 329 -10.56 22.73 18.63
CA ASP A 329 -10.24 21.60 17.76
C ASP A 329 -10.13 22.00 16.28
N TYR A 330 -10.78 23.12 15.92
CA TYR A 330 -10.73 23.70 14.58
C TYR A 330 -11.06 25.19 14.58
N MET A 331 -10.69 25.87 13.49
CA MET A 331 -11.09 27.24 13.20
C MET A 331 -11.74 27.33 11.83
N VAL A 332 -12.69 28.26 11.67
CA VAL A 332 -13.26 28.57 10.35
C VAL A 332 -12.52 29.76 9.77
N LYS A 333 -11.82 29.57 8.65
CA LYS A 333 -11.06 30.62 7.96
C LYS A 333 -11.37 30.60 6.46
N ASP A 334 -11.58 31.76 5.88
CA ASP A 334 -11.89 31.94 4.44
C ASP A 334 -13.07 31.06 3.96
N GLY A 335 -14.04 30.81 4.84
CA GLY A 335 -15.17 29.93 4.55
C GLY A 335 -14.78 28.46 4.42
N GLN A 336 -13.77 27.99 5.14
CA GLN A 336 -13.35 26.59 5.25
C GLN A 336 -13.04 26.22 6.70
N VAL A 337 -13.26 24.96 7.06
CA VAL A 337 -12.89 24.40 8.36
C VAL A 337 -11.41 23.97 8.32
N VAL A 338 -10.60 24.50 9.23
CA VAL A 338 -9.16 24.20 9.36
C VAL A 338 -8.91 23.61 10.74
N ILE A 339 -8.37 22.40 10.79
CA ILE A 339 -8.10 21.69 12.05
C ILE A 339 -6.99 22.40 12.83
N VAL A 340 -7.15 22.51 14.15
CA VAL A 340 -6.13 23.00 15.08
C VAL A 340 -5.46 21.79 15.72
N ASP A 341 -4.14 21.76 15.71
CA ASP A 341 -3.37 20.71 16.39
C ASP A 341 -3.49 20.85 17.92
N GLU A 342 -3.94 19.80 18.61
CA GLU A 342 -4.24 19.80 20.05
C GLU A 342 -3.01 20.10 20.93
N PHE A 343 -1.79 19.81 20.46
CA PHE A 343 -0.57 19.97 21.24
C PHE A 343 0.12 21.31 20.99
N THR A 344 0.05 21.81 19.76
CA THR A 344 0.80 22.98 19.33
C THR A 344 -0.07 24.22 19.09
N GLY A 345 -1.40 24.05 19.02
CA GLY A 345 -2.34 25.12 18.66
C GLY A 345 -2.18 25.64 17.24
N ARG A 346 -1.40 24.95 16.39
CA ARG A 346 -1.14 25.37 15.01
C ARG A 346 -2.29 24.95 14.10
N LEU A 347 -2.61 25.80 13.13
CA LEU A 347 -3.54 25.48 12.05
C LEU A 347 -2.90 24.44 11.12
N MET A 348 -3.66 23.40 10.77
CA MET A 348 -3.26 22.34 9.85
C MET A 348 -4.04 22.44 8.52
N PRO A 349 -3.71 23.41 7.64
CA PRO A 349 -4.37 23.55 6.34
C PRO A 349 -4.16 22.31 5.48
N GLY A 350 -5.22 21.87 4.80
CA GLY A 350 -5.22 20.68 3.95
C GLY A 350 -5.48 19.35 4.69
N ARG A 351 -5.52 19.35 6.03
CA ARG A 351 -5.96 18.18 6.80
C ARG A 351 -7.47 18.21 7.01
N ARG A 352 -8.12 17.06 6.87
CA ARG A 352 -9.56 16.87 7.09
C ARG A 352 -9.77 15.66 8.00
N TRP A 353 -10.84 15.67 8.78
CA TRP A 353 -11.26 14.46 9.48
C TRP A 353 -11.93 13.52 8.49
N SER A 354 -11.66 12.23 8.64
CA SER A 354 -12.25 11.20 7.79
C SER A 354 -13.71 10.95 8.16
N ASP A 355 -14.37 10.10 7.37
CA ASP A 355 -15.61 9.45 7.77
C ASP A 355 -16.81 10.42 7.98
N GLY A 356 -16.96 11.38 7.07
CA GLY A 356 -18.06 12.35 7.09
C GLY A 356 -18.03 13.36 8.25
N LEU A 357 -17.13 13.20 9.23
CA LEU A 357 -17.03 14.08 10.38
C LEU A 357 -16.65 15.50 9.97
N HIS A 358 -15.76 15.66 8.99
CA HIS A 358 -15.38 16.99 8.53
C HIS A 358 -16.53 17.69 7.81
N GLN A 359 -17.29 16.96 7.00
CA GLN A 359 -18.50 17.42 6.33
C GLN A 359 -19.58 17.78 7.35
N ALA A 360 -19.72 16.99 8.42
CA ALA A 360 -20.61 17.28 9.54
C ALA A 360 -20.21 18.57 10.29
N VAL A 361 -18.91 18.81 10.51
CA VAL A 361 -18.42 20.07 11.09
C VAL A 361 -18.62 21.25 10.12
N GLU A 362 -18.42 21.05 8.82
CA GLU A 362 -18.74 22.04 7.78
C GLU A 362 -20.23 22.40 7.79
N ALA A 363 -21.11 21.39 7.91
CA ALA A 363 -22.56 21.57 8.02
C ALA A 363 -22.92 22.38 9.28
N LYS A 364 -22.38 21.98 10.45
CA LYS A 364 -22.55 22.66 11.74
C LYS A 364 -22.17 24.14 11.68
N GLU A 365 -21.04 24.44 11.05
CA GLU A 365 -20.53 25.81 10.93
C GLU A 365 -21.15 26.59 9.76
N LYS A 366 -22.08 25.98 9.01
CA LYS A 366 -22.76 26.55 7.85
C LYS A 366 -21.78 26.97 6.74
N VAL A 367 -20.72 26.18 6.60
CA VAL A 367 -19.70 26.32 5.56
C VAL A 367 -20.14 25.51 4.33
N LYS A 368 -19.56 25.82 3.16
CA LYS A 368 -19.78 25.00 1.96
C LYS A 368 -19.22 23.60 2.22
N ILE A 369 -20.10 22.61 2.20
CA ILE A 369 -19.73 21.21 2.36
C ILE A 369 -19.07 20.74 1.06
N GLU A 370 -17.86 20.23 1.14
CA GLU A 370 -17.26 19.54 0.00
C GLU A 370 -17.74 18.09 -0.06
N ARG A 371 -17.81 17.52 -1.25
CA ARG A 371 -18.24 16.13 -1.44
C ARG A 371 -17.36 15.17 -0.65
N GLU A 372 -17.98 14.11 -0.16
CA GLU A 372 -17.31 13.00 0.50
C GLU A 372 -16.37 12.31 -0.46
N ASN A 373 -15.38 11.61 0.08
CA ASN A 373 -14.66 10.61 -0.68
C ASN A 373 -15.21 9.24 -0.29
N GLN A 374 -15.59 8.43 -1.28
CA GLN A 374 -16.01 7.05 -1.08
C GLN A 374 -14.92 6.08 -1.55
N THR A 375 -14.89 4.90 -0.94
CA THR A 375 -13.99 3.81 -1.35
C THR A 375 -14.44 3.24 -2.69
N LEU A 376 -13.58 3.31 -3.72
CA LEU A 376 -13.85 2.73 -5.04
C LEU A 376 -13.27 1.32 -5.16
N ALA A 377 -12.11 1.11 -4.56
CA ALA A 377 -11.44 -0.19 -4.52
C ALA A 377 -10.56 -0.25 -3.28
N THR A 378 -10.50 -1.41 -2.65
CA THR A 378 -9.66 -1.65 -1.48
C THR A 378 -9.09 -3.05 -1.54
N ILE A 379 -7.92 -3.28 -0.93
CA ILE A 379 -7.37 -4.61 -0.65
C ILE A 379 -6.33 -4.52 0.48
N THR A 380 -6.27 -5.52 1.34
CA THR A 380 -5.18 -5.64 2.33
C THR A 380 -3.94 -6.27 1.71
N PHE A 381 -2.73 -5.94 2.21
CA PHE A 381 -1.51 -6.62 1.73
C PHE A 381 -1.58 -8.13 1.93
N GLN A 382 -2.17 -8.56 3.04
CA GLN A 382 -2.43 -9.96 3.36
C GLN A 382 -3.16 -10.66 2.20
N ASN A 383 -4.33 -10.15 1.80
CA ASN A 383 -5.13 -10.75 0.74
C ASN A 383 -4.55 -10.53 -0.66
N TYR A 384 -3.82 -9.43 -0.88
CA TYR A 384 -3.08 -9.22 -2.13
C TYR A 384 -2.00 -10.30 -2.32
N PHE A 385 -1.12 -10.50 -1.33
CA PHE A 385 -0.02 -11.45 -1.44
C PHE A 385 -0.49 -12.91 -1.43
N ARG A 386 -1.64 -13.22 -0.82
CA ARG A 386 -2.27 -14.55 -0.90
C ARG A 386 -2.72 -14.95 -2.32
N LYS A 387 -2.81 -14.00 -3.26
CA LYS A 387 -3.15 -14.31 -4.67
C LYS A 387 -2.01 -14.93 -5.46
N TYR A 388 -0.77 -14.80 -4.99
CA TYR A 388 0.37 -15.38 -5.69
C TYR A 388 0.33 -16.92 -5.55
N LYS A 389 0.51 -17.63 -6.67
CA LYS A 389 0.61 -19.10 -6.66
C LYS A 389 1.77 -19.59 -5.78
N LYS A 390 2.85 -18.82 -5.75
CA LYS A 390 3.98 -19.01 -4.85
C LYS A 390 4.40 -17.68 -4.24
N LEU A 391 4.60 -17.66 -2.93
CA LEU A 391 5.06 -16.50 -2.19
C LEU A 391 6.30 -16.90 -1.40
N ALA A 392 7.33 -16.08 -1.41
CA ALA A 392 8.53 -16.27 -0.62
C ALA A 392 9.00 -14.91 -0.07
N GLY A 393 9.86 -14.93 0.95
CA GLY A 393 10.37 -13.70 1.52
C GLY A 393 11.74 -13.85 2.16
N MET A 394 12.44 -12.75 2.31
CA MET A 394 13.74 -12.71 2.98
C MET A 394 13.82 -11.54 3.94
N THR A 395 14.47 -11.74 5.09
CA THR A 395 14.71 -10.70 6.09
C THR A 395 15.79 -11.14 7.07
N GLY A 396 16.29 -10.23 7.91
CA GLY A 396 17.20 -10.59 9.01
C GLY A 396 16.52 -10.99 10.31
N THR A 397 15.19 -10.83 10.41
CA THR A 397 14.44 -10.87 11.67
C THR A 397 13.00 -11.42 11.51
N ALA A 398 12.85 -12.64 10.97
CA ALA A 398 11.52 -13.27 10.75
C ALA A 398 11.10 -14.25 11.84
N GLU A 399 12.03 -14.89 12.56
CA GLU A 399 11.75 -15.98 13.49
C GLU A 399 10.76 -15.58 14.60
N THR A 400 10.77 -14.30 15.01
CA THR A 400 9.84 -13.80 16.03
C THR A 400 8.38 -13.82 15.56
N GLU A 401 8.13 -13.62 14.27
CA GLU A 401 6.80 -13.56 13.66
C GLU A 401 6.43 -14.85 12.90
N ALA A 402 7.21 -15.93 13.08
CA ALA A 402 7.03 -17.18 12.33
C ALA A 402 5.62 -17.77 12.46
N GLU A 403 4.97 -17.60 13.62
CA GLU A 403 3.60 -18.04 13.84
C GLU A 403 2.58 -17.23 13.02
N GLU A 404 2.76 -15.90 12.93
CA GLU A 404 1.90 -15.02 12.12
C GLU A 404 2.07 -15.35 10.63
N PHE A 405 3.32 -15.49 10.16
CA PHE A 405 3.63 -15.89 8.78
C PHE A 405 2.99 -17.24 8.41
N GLY A 406 3.12 -18.25 9.27
CA GLY A 406 2.53 -19.57 9.04
C GLY A 406 1.00 -19.56 9.05
N LYS A 407 0.37 -18.76 9.92
CA LYS A 407 -1.10 -18.70 10.01
C LYS A 407 -1.73 -17.94 8.84
N ILE A 408 -1.23 -16.75 8.54
CA ILE A 408 -1.82 -15.83 7.56
C ILE A 408 -1.39 -16.17 6.13
N TYR A 409 -0.09 -16.34 5.91
CA TYR A 409 0.49 -16.46 4.56
C TYR A 409 0.89 -17.88 4.18
N LYS A 410 0.80 -18.84 5.11
CA LYS A 410 1.31 -20.21 4.95
C LYS A 410 2.82 -20.25 4.66
N LEU A 411 3.55 -19.27 5.18
CA LEU A 411 5.00 -19.16 5.02
C LEU A 411 5.71 -19.72 6.25
N GLU A 412 6.52 -20.76 6.06
CA GLU A 412 7.44 -21.26 7.08
C GLU A 412 8.71 -20.40 7.11
N VAL A 413 9.29 -20.17 8.30
CA VAL A 413 10.54 -19.42 8.46
C VAL A 413 11.70 -20.38 8.67
N ASN A 414 12.74 -20.25 7.84
CA ASN A 414 13.98 -21.00 7.96
C ASN A 414 15.14 -20.05 8.30
N VAL A 415 15.78 -20.30 9.43
CA VAL A 415 16.95 -19.53 9.86
C VAL A 415 18.20 -20.09 9.18
N VAL A 416 18.77 -19.29 8.28
CA VAL A 416 20.00 -19.64 7.56
C VAL A 416 21.20 -19.22 8.41
N PRO A 417 22.20 -20.09 8.61
CA PRO A 417 23.39 -19.73 9.36
C PRO A 417 24.19 -18.62 8.65
N PRO A 418 24.90 -17.74 9.39
CA PRO A 418 25.75 -16.73 8.77
C PRO A 418 26.95 -17.38 8.08
N ASN A 419 27.46 -16.75 7.01
CA ASN A 419 28.65 -17.23 6.30
C ASN A 419 29.90 -17.26 7.20
N ARG A 420 29.99 -16.30 8.12
CA ARG A 420 31.07 -16.17 9.10
C ARG A 420 30.52 -15.98 10.51
N PRO A 421 31.23 -16.45 11.56
CA PRO A 421 30.78 -16.28 12.94
C PRO A 421 30.61 -14.81 13.32
N LEU A 422 29.46 -14.47 13.93
CA LEU A 422 29.16 -13.11 14.39
C LEU A 422 30.08 -12.72 15.55
N ARG A 423 30.79 -11.59 15.41
CA ARG A 423 31.71 -11.04 16.44
C ARG A 423 31.22 -9.72 17.06
N ARG A 424 29.95 -9.35 16.84
CA ARG A 424 29.36 -8.15 17.42
C ARG A 424 29.18 -8.31 18.94
N LEU A 425 29.64 -7.32 19.70
CA LEU A 425 29.37 -7.20 21.13
C LEU A 425 28.05 -6.45 21.36
N GLU A 426 27.06 -7.13 21.94
CA GLU A 426 25.81 -6.49 22.37
C GLU A 426 25.93 -6.07 23.84
N GLU A 427 26.11 -4.78 24.05
CA GLU A 427 26.31 -4.19 25.37
C GLU A 427 24.95 -4.03 26.09
N PRO A 428 24.89 -4.12 27.43
CA PRO A 428 23.66 -3.89 28.18
C PRO A 428 23.05 -2.51 27.92
N ASP A 429 21.73 -2.41 28.04
CA ASP A 429 21.04 -1.11 27.95
C ASP A 429 21.41 -0.21 29.14
N LEU A 430 21.64 1.08 28.88
CA LEU A 430 21.80 2.10 29.91
C LEU A 430 20.48 2.85 30.11
N ILE A 431 19.94 2.82 31.32
CA ILE A 431 18.66 3.48 31.65
C ILE A 431 18.90 4.70 32.53
N TYR A 432 18.38 5.84 32.10
CA TYR A 432 18.44 7.14 32.77
C TYR A 432 17.08 7.57 33.30
N ARG A 433 17.09 8.45 34.31
CA ARG A 433 15.86 8.96 34.92
C ARG A 433 15.18 9.95 33.99
N THR A 434 15.96 10.85 33.38
CA THR A 434 15.45 11.93 32.54
C THR A 434 16.04 11.85 31.14
N GLU A 435 15.31 12.40 30.17
CA GLU A 435 15.74 12.43 28.78
C GLU A 435 17.00 13.30 28.55
N PRO A 436 17.18 14.46 29.22
CA PRO A 436 18.43 15.23 29.10
C PRO A 436 19.68 14.47 29.55
N GLU A 437 19.62 13.73 30.67
CA GLU A 437 20.73 12.88 31.16
C GLU A 437 21.11 11.83 30.11
N LYS A 438 20.10 11.17 29.52
CA LYS A 438 20.26 10.19 28.44
C LYS A 438 21.03 10.78 27.25
N TYR A 439 20.63 11.95 26.77
CA TYR A 439 21.26 12.56 25.59
C TYR A 439 22.66 13.09 25.85
N GLU A 440 22.96 13.64 27.03
CA GLU A 440 24.34 14.00 27.38
C GLU A 440 25.25 12.76 27.41
N ALA A 441 24.75 11.62 27.92
CA ALA A 441 25.49 10.37 27.91
C ALA A 441 25.72 9.82 26.48
N ILE A 442 24.70 9.89 25.61
CA ILE A 442 24.85 9.54 24.19
C ILE A 442 25.92 10.41 23.53
N VAL A 443 25.89 11.72 23.75
CA VAL A 443 26.87 12.65 23.17
C VAL A 443 28.28 12.35 23.68
N ALA A 444 28.44 12.06 24.97
CA ALA A 444 29.74 11.67 25.54
C ALA A 444 30.28 10.39 24.90
N ASP A 445 29.44 9.37 24.71
CA ASP A 445 29.83 8.10 24.08
C ASP A 445 30.23 8.29 22.61
N VAL A 446 29.45 9.07 21.85
CA VAL A 446 29.79 9.44 20.46
C VAL A 446 31.16 10.11 20.39
N ILE A 447 31.45 11.07 21.27
CA ILE A 447 32.75 11.77 21.31
C ILE A 447 33.87 10.80 21.63
N GLU A 448 33.70 9.93 22.63
CA GLU A 448 34.71 8.93 23.02
C GLU A 448 35.04 8.00 21.86
N LYS A 449 34.02 7.44 21.19
CA LYS A 449 34.22 6.50 20.07
C LYS A 449 34.83 7.19 18.87
N GLN A 450 34.39 8.40 18.55
CA GLN A 450 34.92 9.19 17.44
C GLN A 450 36.39 9.58 17.67
N ALA A 451 36.77 9.95 18.90
CA ALA A 451 38.15 10.23 19.29
C ALA A 451 39.05 8.98 19.18
N ALA A 452 38.50 7.79 19.45
CA ALA A 452 39.17 6.51 19.23
C ALA A 452 39.22 6.07 17.74
N GLY A 453 38.75 6.92 16.82
CA GLY A 453 38.71 6.64 15.39
C GLY A 453 37.58 5.72 14.93
N ARG A 454 36.66 5.33 15.82
CA ARG A 454 35.56 4.42 15.48
C ARG A 454 34.45 5.14 14.73
N PRO A 455 33.85 4.52 13.70
CA PRO A 455 32.60 4.98 13.14
C PRO A 455 31.44 4.72 14.11
N VAL A 456 30.49 5.65 14.16
CA VAL A 456 29.30 5.59 15.02
C VAL A 456 28.04 5.82 14.20
N LEU A 457 27.06 4.93 14.34
CA LEU A 457 25.70 5.11 13.82
C LEU A 457 24.73 5.25 14.99
N VAL A 458 24.04 6.39 15.05
CA VAL A 458 23.02 6.68 16.07
C VAL A 458 21.64 6.56 15.47
N GLY A 459 20.83 5.61 15.93
CA GLY A 459 19.43 5.42 15.53
C GLY A 459 18.48 6.12 16.50
N THR A 460 17.68 7.05 16.01
CA THR A 460 16.59 7.71 16.75
C THR A 460 15.23 7.26 16.22
N ILE A 461 14.13 7.60 16.90
CA ILE A 461 12.77 7.23 16.44
C ILE A 461 12.02 8.36 15.70
N SER A 462 12.48 9.61 15.82
CA SER A 462 11.83 10.78 15.19
C SER A 462 12.84 11.80 14.68
N ILE A 463 12.42 12.57 13.68
CA ILE A 463 13.23 13.64 13.07
C ILE A 463 13.59 14.70 14.12
N GLU A 464 12.64 15.05 14.98
CA GLU A 464 12.85 16.01 16.07
C GLU A 464 14.01 15.58 16.99
N LYS A 465 14.02 14.30 17.39
CA LYS A 465 15.09 13.72 18.22
C LYS A 465 16.43 13.70 17.49
N SER A 466 16.44 13.41 16.18
CA SER A 466 17.63 13.51 15.34
C SER A 466 18.20 14.93 15.30
N GLU A 467 17.36 15.94 15.07
CA GLU A 467 17.79 17.35 15.00
C GLU A 467 18.25 17.89 16.36
N ARG A 468 17.61 17.45 17.45
CA ARG A 468 18.05 17.77 18.82
C ARG A 468 19.46 17.22 19.07
N LEU A 469 19.70 15.94 18.78
CA LEU A 469 21.01 15.32 18.95
C LEU A 469 22.07 15.97 18.04
N SER A 470 21.71 16.25 16.79
CA SER A 470 22.54 16.98 15.82
C SER A 470 22.99 18.33 16.38
N THR A 471 22.06 19.10 16.95
CA THR A 471 22.36 20.39 17.59
C THR A 471 23.35 20.23 18.75
N MET A 472 23.17 19.21 19.60
CA MET A 472 24.09 18.95 20.71
C MET A 472 25.50 18.57 20.22
N LEU A 473 25.60 17.73 19.19
CA LEU A 473 26.88 17.35 18.60
C LEU A 473 27.58 18.52 17.90
N ARG A 474 26.84 19.40 17.20
CA ARG A 474 27.40 20.63 16.59
C ARG A 474 27.99 21.56 17.63
N ARG A 475 27.33 21.73 18.79
CA ARG A 475 27.85 22.54 19.91
C ARG A 475 29.17 22.00 20.46
N ARG A 476 29.43 20.70 20.33
CA ARG A 476 30.68 20.03 20.72
C ARG A 476 31.71 19.94 19.59
N GLY A 477 31.44 20.52 18.42
CA GLY A 477 32.34 20.51 17.27
C GLY A 477 32.44 19.18 16.52
N ILE A 478 31.52 18.24 16.76
CA ILE A 478 31.54 16.92 16.12
C ILE A 478 30.87 17.01 14.74
N LYS A 479 31.65 16.68 13.71
CA LYS A 479 31.12 16.54 12.34
C LYS A 479 30.27 15.27 12.26
N HIS A 480 29.05 15.40 11.76
CA HIS A 480 28.12 14.30 11.60
C HIS A 480 27.15 14.58 10.45
N VAL A 481 26.48 13.54 9.99
CA VAL A 481 25.42 13.62 8.98
C VAL A 481 24.11 13.09 9.55
N VAL A 482 22.99 13.70 9.16
CA VAL A 482 21.64 13.29 9.58
C VAL A 482 20.88 12.74 8.37
N LEU A 483 20.27 11.58 8.54
CA LEU A 483 19.46 10.88 7.54
C LEU A 483 18.01 10.85 8.04
N ASN A 484 17.11 11.49 7.31
CA ASN A 484 15.73 11.72 7.72
C ASN A 484 14.71 10.92 6.88
N ALA A 485 15.16 9.93 6.10
CA ALA A 485 14.36 9.12 5.17
C ALA A 485 13.64 9.95 4.08
N LYS A 486 14.19 11.11 3.69
CA LYS A 486 13.60 12.00 2.68
C LYS A 486 14.16 11.78 1.28
N TYR A 487 15.48 11.61 1.17
CA TYR A 487 16.18 11.52 -0.11
C TYR A 487 16.94 10.20 -0.20
N HIS A 488 16.25 9.10 -0.50
CA HIS A 488 16.79 7.75 -0.40
C HIS A 488 18.11 7.54 -1.16
N ALA A 489 18.25 8.08 -2.37
CA ALA A 489 19.47 7.95 -3.17
C ALA A 489 20.67 8.64 -2.51
N GLN A 490 20.52 9.91 -2.10
CA GLN A 490 21.58 10.67 -1.42
C GLN A 490 21.93 10.07 -0.06
N GLU A 491 20.92 9.61 0.69
CA GLU A 491 21.10 8.96 1.97
C GLU A 491 21.88 7.64 1.81
N ALA A 492 21.60 6.85 0.77
CA ALA A 492 22.35 5.63 0.49
C ALA A 492 23.83 5.91 0.25
N GLU A 493 24.18 6.98 -0.48
CA GLU A 493 25.58 7.37 -0.70
C GLU A 493 26.29 7.71 0.62
N ILE A 494 25.61 8.43 1.51
CA ILE A 494 26.15 8.77 2.83
C ILE A 494 26.34 7.49 3.66
N VAL A 495 25.34 6.60 3.67
CA VAL A 495 25.37 5.34 4.44
C VAL A 495 26.48 4.42 3.96
N ALA A 496 26.73 4.36 2.65
CA ALA A 496 27.82 3.57 2.07
C ALA A 496 29.20 4.02 2.58
N GLN A 497 29.33 5.26 3.06
CA GLN A 497 30.54 5.83 3.63
C GLN A 497 30.52 5.91 5.17
N ALA A 498 29.43 5.52 5.83
CA ALA A 498 29.28 5.64 7.28
C ALA A 498 30.26 4.78 8.09
N GLY A 499 30.85 3.75 7.48
CA GLY A 499 31.83 2.85 8.10
C GLY A 499 33.27 3.35 8.05
N ARG A 500 33.51 4.57 7.55
CA ARG A 500 34.85 5.18 7.51
C ARG A 500 35.31 5.68 8.88
N LYS A 501 36.63 5.79 9.05
CA LYS A 501 37.25 6.21 10.32
C LYS A 501 36.63 7.50 10.87
N ALA A 502 36.32 7.50 12.17
CA ALA A 502 35.78 8.63 12.92
C ALA A 502 34.49 9.28 12.33
N THR A 503 33.74 8.54 11.51
CA THR A 503 32.50 9.03 10.89
C THR A 503 31.32 8.89 11.84
N VAL A 504 30.52 9.93 12.00
CA VAL A 504 29.32 9.92 12.84
C VAL A 504 28.09 10.14 11.96
N THR A 505 27.16 9.19 12.01
CA THR A 505 25.91 9.23 11.24
C THR A 505 24.72 9.11 12.19
N ILE A 506 23.72 9.97 12.03
CA ILE A 506 22.44 9.91 12.74
C ILE A 506 21.39 9.45 11.75
N ALA A 507 20.68 8.37 12.04
CA ALA A 507 19.61 7.83 11.22
C ALA A 507 18.28 7.92 11.98
N THR A 508 17.29 8.59 11.40
CA THR A 508 15.93 8.56 11.91
C THR A 508 15.26 7.25 11.53
N ASN A 509 14.72 6.55 12.53
CA ASN A 509 14.09 5.25 12.44
C ASN A 509 15.00 4.23 11.73
N MET A 510 14.69 3.89 10.48
CA MET A 510 15.51 2.99 9.65
C MET A 510 16.03 3.67 8.37
N ALA A 511 16.28 4.99 8.40
CA ALA A 511 16.90 5.70 7.28
C ALA A 511 18.20 5.00 6.83
N GLY A 512 18.46 5.03 5.52
CA GLY A 512 19.56 4.25 4.95
C GLY A 512 19.29 2.74 4.86
N ARG A 513 18.03 2.30 4.86
CA ARG A 513 17.66 0.89 4.63
C ARG A 513 18.15 0.37 3.28
N GLY A 514 18.47 -0.92 3.26
CA GLY A 514 18.93 -1.62 2.06
C GLY A 514 20.35 -1.28 1.61
N THR A 515 21.04 -0.32 2.24
CA THR A 515 22.44 0.00 1.93
C THR A 515 23.38 -0.55 2.99
N ASP A 516 24.45 -1.19 2.51
CA ASP A 516 25.42 -1.83 3.37
C ASP A 516 26.50 -0.86 3.87
N ILE A 517 26.78 -0.90 5.17
CA ILE A 517 27.83 -0.09 5.79
C ILE A 517 29.11 -0.93 5.82
N LEU A 518 30.00 -0.68 4.86
CA LEU A 518 31.30 -1.33 4.79
C LEU A 518 32.29 -0.59 5.68
N LEU A 519 33.01 -1.33 6.54
CA LEU A 519 34.10 -0.75 7.33
C LEU A 519 35.20 -0.27 6.38
N GLY A 520 35.66 0.97 6.53
CA GLY A 520 36.60 1.63 5.61
C GLY A 520 35.96 2.36 4.44
N GLY A 521 34.63 2.26 4.24
CA GLY A 521 33.89 2.93 3.17
C GLY A 521 33.74 2.08 1.90
N ASN A 522 32.94 2.57 0.95
CA ASN A 522 32.68 1.87 -0.30
C ASN A 522 33.50 2.50 -1.46
N PRO A 523 34.50 1.79 -2.02
CA PRO A 523 35.39 2.34 -3.04
C PRO A 523 34.69 2.57 -4.38
N GLU A 524 33.67 1.77 -4.71
CA GLU A 524 32.91 1.91 -5.95
C GLU A 524 32.13 3.23 -5.95
N PHE A 525 31.44 3.55 -4.86
CA PHE A 525 30.73 4.83 -4.72
C PHE A 525 31.68 6.02 -4.82
N MET A 526 32.85 5.95 -4.17
CA MET A 526 33.87 7.01 -4.24
C MET A 526 34.40 7.16 -5.67
N ALA A 527 34.64 6.06 -6.37
CA ALA A 527 35.11 6.09 -7.76
C ALA A 527 34.08 6.70 -8.71
N ARG A 528 32.77 6.39 -8.55
CA ARG A 528 31.69 7.00 -9.34
C ARG A 528 31.64 8.51 -9.12
N GLN A 529 31.63 8.95 -7.86
CA GLN A 529 31.60 10.38 -7.52
C GLN A 529 32.82 11.12 -8.07
N GLN A 530 34.01 10.51 -7.99
CA GLN A 530 35.23 11.12 -8.53
C GLN A 530 35.19 11.20 -10.06
N CYS A 531 34.75 10.15 -10.76
CA CYS A 531 34.64 10.18 -12.22
C CYS A 531 33.64 11.25 -12.69
N LEU A 532 32.57 11.49 -11.94
CA LEU A 532 31.61 12.57 -12.20
C LEU A 532 32.25 13.95 -11.93
N ALA A 533 32.95 14.10 -10.81
CA ALA A 533 33.63 15.35 -10.44
C ALA A 533 34.71 15.74 -11.45
N ASP A 534 35.48 14.76 -11.93
CA ASP A 534 36.56 14.95 -12.91
C ASP A 534 36.05 15.01 -14.36
N GLN A 535 34.73 14.94 -14.57
CA GLN A 535 34.09 14.93 -15.90
C GLN A 535 34.58 13.79 -16.82
N LEU A 536 35.04 12.69 -16.23
CA LEU A 536 35.41 11.45 -16.92
C LEU A 536 34.18 10.60 -17.28
N ALA A 537 33.08 10.81 -16.56
CA ALA A 537 31.81 10.15 -16.78
C ALA A 537 30.95 10.92 -17.79
N GLU A 538 30.66 10.30 -18.93
CA GLU A 538 29.79 10.86 -19.95
C GLU A 538 28.34 10.43 -19.70
N LYS A 539 27.44 11.42 -19.62
CA LYS A 539 26.00 11.19 -19.48
C LYS A 539 25.42 10.62 -20.78
N LEU A 540 24.72 9.50 -20.67
CA LEU A 540 24.01 8.87 -21.77
C LEU A 540 22.62 9.48 -21.97
N VAL A 541 22.18 9.52 -23.22
CA VAL A 541 20.82 9.93 -23.60
C VAL A 541 19.86 8.76 -23.37
N LYS A 542 18.59 9.05 -23.07
CA LYS A 542 17.54 8.04 -22.92
C LYS A 542 17.49 7.13 -24.16
N GLY A 543 17.52 5.82 -23.97
CA GLY A 543 17.59 4.80 -25.02
C GLY A 543 19.00 4.29 -25.39
N GLN A 544 20.06 4.91 -24.86
CA GLN A 544 21.45 4.44 -25.03
C GLN A 544 21.99 3.71 -23.79
N GLU A 545 21.13 3.41 -22.82
CA GLU A 545 21.52 2.77 -21.57
C GLU A 545 22.09 1.38 -21.84
N ARG A 546 23.27 1.10 -21.26
CA ARG A 546 23.80 -0.26 -21.15
C ARG A 546 23.87 -0.63 -19.69
N PHE A 547 23.36 -1.82 -19.39
CA PHE A 547 23.31 -2.32 -18.02
C PHE A 547 24.50 -3.21 -17.70
N VAL A 548 25.20 -3.75 -18.71
CA VAL A 548 26.36 -4.63 -18.55
C VAL A 548 27.59 -3.93 -19.11
N ASP A 549 28.71 -4.03 -18.39
CA ASP A 549 30.00 -3.47 -18.83
C ASP A 549 30.49 -4.16 -20.09
N ASP A 550 31.16 -3.41 -20.96
CA ASP A 550 31.82 -3.94 -22.16
C ASP A 550 33.33 -3.84 -22.06
N GLU A 551 34.04 -4.25 -23.12
CA GLU A 551 35.51 -4.26 -23.14
C GLU A 551 36.11 -2.85 -22.96
N GLU A 552 35.39 -1.82 -23.38
CA GLU A 552 35.89 -0.44 -23.42
C GLU A 552 35.39 0.41 -22.25
N ASN A 553 34.16 0.18 -21.77
CA ASN A 553 33.44 1.09 -20.89
C ASN A 553 32.80 0.37 -19.69
N VAL A 554 32.74 1.10 -18.59
CA VAL A 554 31.95 0.78 -17.40
C VAL A 554 30.72 1.67 -17.37
N TYR A 555 29.56 1.06 -17.13
CA TYR A 555 28.27 1.74 -17.12
C TYR A 555 27.67 1.72 -15.72
N PHE A 556 27.20 2.88 -15.27
CA PHE A 556 26.50 2.98 -13.99
C PHE A 556 25.42 4.04 -14.04
N TYR A 557 24.43 3.88 -13.16
CA TYR A 557 23.37 4.84 -12.94
C TYR A 557 23.68 5.70 -11.70
N HIS A 558 23.40 7.00 -11.78
CA HIS A 558 23.55 7.94 -10.67
C HIS A 558 22.54 9.10 -10.78
N LEU A 559 21.78 9.34 -9.71
CA LEU A 559 20.84 10.47 -9.54
C LEU A 559 20.07 10.84 -10.82
N GLU A 560 19.37 9.88 -11.46
CA GLU A 560 18.51 10.05 -12.66
C GLU A 560 19.13 9.81 -14.03
N HIS A 561 20.45 9.63 -14.11
CA HIS A 561 21.10 9.45 -15.41
C HIS A 561 22.01 8.23 -15.45
N PHE A 562 22.07 7.60 -16.62
CA PHE A 562 23.09 6.62 -16.93
C PHE A 562 24.36 7.33 -17.40
N TYR A 563 25.50 6.82 -16.96
CA TYR A 563 26.81 7.30 -17.32
C TYR A 563 27.65 6.16 -17.88
N ARG A 564 28.59 6.52 -18.76
CA ARG A 564 29.70 5.66 -19.16
C ARG A 564 31.03 6.27 -18.78
N VAL A 565 31.97 5.44 -18.38
CA VAL A 565 33.36 5.81 -18.12
C VAL A 565 34.27 4.81 -18.84
N GLY A 566 35.34 5.29 -19.47
CA GLY A 566 36.33 4.41 -20.08
C GLY A 566 36.95 3.48 -19.02
N ARG A 567 37.02 2.18 -19.30
CA ARG A 567 37.43 1.13 -18.35
C ARG A 567 38.82 1.40 -17.73
N LYS A 568 39.74 2.00 -18.49
CA LYS A 568 41.08 2.38 -17.98
C LYS A 568 41.02 3.47 -16.92
N ASP A 569 40.20 4.50 -17.14
CA ASP A 569 40.02 5.60 -16.18
C ASP A 569 39.26 5.11 -14.95
N TRP A 570 38.22 4.30 -15.15
CA TRP A 570 37.50 3.64 -14.06
C TRP A 570 38.42 2.80 -13.18
N GLU A 571 39.20 1.89 -13.77
CA GLU A 571 40.08 0.98 -13.01
C GLU A 571 41.14 1.77 -12.23
N ARG A 572 41.72 2.82 -12.83
CA ARG A 572 42.67 3.70 -12.14
C ARG A 572 42.03 4.34 -10.91
N THR A 573 40.86 4.95 -11.07
CA THR A 573 40.15 5.65 -9.98
C THR A 573 39.66 4.67 -8.92
N PHE A 574 39.10 3.53 -9.32
CA PHE A 574 38.64 2.47 -8.43
C PHE A 574 39.78 1.89 -7.59
N GLN A 575 40.93 1.56 -8.21
CA GLN A 575 42.08 1.02 -7.48
C GLN A 575 42.69 2.03 -6.50
N TYR A 576 42.66 3.33 -6.83
CA TYR A 576 43.07 4.38 -5.90
C TYR A 576 42.21 4.37 -4.63
N PHE A 577 40.89 4.44 -4.77
CA PHE A 577 40.00 4.42 -3.61
C PHE A 577 39.98 3.06 -2.92
N LYS A 578 40.14 1.96 -3.65
CA LYS A 578 40.21 0.63 -3.03
C LYS A 578 41.39 0.50 -2.07
N ARG A 579 42.58 0.99 -2.44
CA ARG A 579 43.73 1.03 -1.52
C ARG A 579 43.44 1.88 -0.28
N GLN A 580 42.77 3.01 -0.47
CA GLN A 580 42.38 3.87 0.65
C GLN A 580 41.37 3.19 1.58
N THR A 581 40.30 2.62 1.04
CA THR A 581 39.25 1.96 1.83
C THR A 581 39.76 0.70 2.51
N ASP A 582 40.64 -0.07 1.85
CA ASP A 582 41.23 -1.28 2.42
C ASP A 582 42.16 -0.92 3.61
N ALA A 583 42.92 0.19 3.53
CA ALA A 583 43.71 0.69 4.66
C ALA A 583 42.84 1.23 5.81
N GLU A 584 41.81 2.05 5.50
CA GLU A 584 40.86 2.53 6.51
C GLU A 584 40.09 1.38 7.16
N HIS A 585 39.79 0.30 6.42
CA HIS A 585 39.14 -0.90 6.93
C HIS A 585 39.97 -1.54 8.05
N GLU A 586 41.27 -1.75 7.84
CA GLU A 586 42.16 -2.33 8.85
C GLU A 586 42.22 -1.48 10.13
N GLU A 587 42.28 -0.15 9.98
CA GLU A 587 42.25 0.77 11.12
C GLU A 587 40.93 0.66 11.90
N VAL A 588 39.79 0.65 11.20
CA VAL A 588 38.46 0.58 11.82
C VAL A 588 38.24 -0.78 12.51
N VAL A 589 38.67 -1.89 11.88
CA VAL A 589 38.62 -3.23 12.47
C VAL A 589 39.45 -3.28 13.75
N THR A 590 40.65 -2.70 13.74
CA THR A 590 41.53 -2.61 14.92
C THR A 590 40.89 -1.79 16.04
N SER A 591 40.18 -0.71 15.70
CA SER A 591 39.38 0.07 16.64
C SER A 591 38.06 -0.59 17.05
N SER A 592 37.88 -1.91 16.90
CA SER A 592 36.65 -2.65 17.27
C SER A 592 35.41 -2.33 16.42
N GLY A 593 35.61 -1.89 15.18
CA GLY A 593 34.56 -1.75 14.17
C GLY A 593 33.49 -0.70 14.47
N LEU A 594 32.38 -0.80 13.74
CA LEU A 594 31.22 0.10 13.84
C LEU A 594 30.54 -0.02 15.20
N HIS A 595 30.27 1.14 15.81
CA HIS A 595 29.49 1.25 17.03
C HIS A 595 28.07 1.73 16.74
N ILE A 596 27.07 1.01 17.23
CA ILE A 596 25.65 1.33 17.07
C ILE A 596 25.09 1.86 18.39
N ILE A 597 24.44 3.02 18.34
CA ILE A 597 23.73 3.60 19.48
C ILE A 597 22.24 3.67 19.14
N GLY A 598 21.40 2.96 19.89
CA GLY A 598 19.96 3.18 19.88
C GLY A 598 19.58 4.21 20.94
N THR A 599 18.92 5.31 20.56
CA THR A 599 18.56 6.35 21.54
C THR A 599 17.29 6.06 22.31
N GLU A 600 16.51 5.07 21.85
CA GLU A 600 15.24 4.56 22.41
C GLU A 600 15.00 3.12 21.92
N ARG A 601 14.03 2.43 22.52
CA ARG A 601 13.48 1.18 22.00
C ARG A 601 12.36 1.45 21.01
N HIS A 602 12.34 0.71 19.91
CA HIS A 602 11.20 0.71 18.99
C HIS A 602 10.03 -0.10 19.57
N GLU A 603 8.86 0.02 18.94
CA GLU A 603 7.66 -0.74 19.29
C GLU A 603 7.87 -2.26 19.21
N ALA A 604 8.77 -2.70 18.32
CA ALA A 604 9.07 -4.11 18.09
C ALA A 604 10.57 -4.42 18.27
N ARG A 605 10.87 -5.55 18.92
CA ARG A 605 12.25 -5.98 19.19
C ARG A 605 13.03 -6.26 17.91
N ARG A 606 12.35 -6.73 16.86
CA ARG A 606 12.98 -6.97 15.55
C ARG A 606 13.55 -5.71 14.92
N ILE A 607 12.88 -4.55 15.06
CA ILE A 607 13.37 -3.27 14.52
C ILE A 607 14.67 -2.86 15.24
N ASP A 608 14.71 -3.01 16.57
CA ASP A 608 15.95 -2.80 17.34
C ASP A 608 17.08 -3.72 16.87
N ASN A 609 16.75 -5.00 16.58
CA ASN A 609 17.73 -5.97 16.09
C ASN A 609 18.21 -5.65 14.67
N GLN A 610 17.38 -5.05 13.83
CA GLN A 610 17.81 -4.56 12.51
C GLN A 610 18.81 -3.41 12.66
N LEU A 611 18.61 -2.49 13.61
CA LEU A 611 19.56 -1.44 13.94
C LEU A 611 20.89 -2.04 14.44
N ARG A 612 20.85 -2.99 15.39
CA ARG A 612 22.06 -3.73 15.82
C ARG A 612 22.76 -4.44 14.67
N GLY A 613 21.96 -5.03 13.77
CA GLY A 613 22.38 -5.73 12.55
C GLY A 613 23.17 -4.89 11.54
N ARG A 614 23.22 -3.57 11.72
CA ARG A 614 24.09 -2.70 10.92
C ARG A 614 25.57 -2.89 11.24
N ALA A 615 25.93 -3.40 12.42
CA ALA A 615 27.32 -3.72 12.80
C ALA A 615 27.60 -5.23 12.85
N GLY A 616 28.88 -5.58 12.70
CA GLY A 616 29.42 -6.93 12.83
C GLY A 616 29.09 -7.86 11.66
N ARG A 617 29.07 -7.33 10.44
CA ARG A 617 28.70 -8.06 9.23
C ARG A 617 29.87 -8.90 8.71
N GLN A 618 29.60 -10.05 8.08
CA GLN A 618 30.64 -10.96 7.55
C GLN A 618 31.77 -11.26 8.56
N GLY A 619 31.44 -11.35 9.85
CA GLY A 619 32.40 -11.63 10.92
C GLY A 619 33.26 -10.45 11.37
N ASP A 620 32.99 -9.23 10.87
CA ASP A 620 33.65 -8.01 11.34
C ASP A 620 33.38 -7.77 12.85
N PRO A 621 34.30 -7.11 13.56
CA PRO A 621 34.02 -6.62 14.89
C PRO A 621 32.99 -5.48 14.85
N GLY A 622 32.32 -5.27 15.97
CA GLY A 622 31.41 -4.15 16.15
C GLY A 622 30.79 -4.20 17.53
N SER A 623 30.15 -3.12 17.95
CA SER A 623 29.35 -3.17 19.17
C SER A 623 28.04 -2.39 19.04
N SER A 624 27.08 -2.70 19.88
CA SER A 624 25.79 -1.99 19.93
C SER A 624 25.34 -1.78 21.36
N ARG A 625 24.82 -0.58 21.66
CA ARG A 625 24.27 -0.20 22.96
C ARG A 625 22.98 0.59 22.78
N PHE A 626 22.03 0.42 23.69
CA PHE A 626 20.81 1.24 23.75
C PHE A 626 20.83 2.12 25.00
N TYR A 627 20.44 3.38 24.81
CA TYR A 627 20.29 4.38 25.85
C TYR A 627 18.81 4.66 26.01
N LEU A 628 18.28 4.53 27.22
CA LEU A 628 16.84 4.63 27.49
C LEU A 628 16.56 5.63 28.61
N SER A 629 15.37 6.20 28.60
CA SER A 629 14.86 7.06 29.67
C SER A 629 13.48 6.58 30.12
N LEU A 630 13.16 6.82 31.40
CA LEU A 630 11.80 6.69 31.91
C LEU A 630 10.78 7.61 31.19
N GLN A 631 11.27 8.68 30.56
CA GLN A 631 10.45 9.64 29.82
C GLN A 631 10.26 9.26 28.35
N ASP A 632 10.87 8.17 27.87
CA ASP A 632 10.70 7.70 26.50
C ASP A 632 9.26 7.23 26.24
N ASP A 633 8.81 7.30 24.98
CA ASP A 633 7.41 7.04 24.61
C ASP A 633 6.95 5.63 25.00
N LEU A 634 7.78 4.61 24.77
CA LEU A 634 7.47 3.23 25.16
C LEU A 634 7.27 3.09 26.68
N MET A 635 8.08 3.81 27.47
CA MET A 635 8.02 3.77 28.94
C MET A 635 6.85 4.57 29.48
N ARG A 636 6.50 5.69 28.84
CA ARG A 636 5.35 6.52 29.21
C ARG A 636 4.03 5.79 28.95
N ILE A 637 3.92 5.08 27.83
CA ILE A 637 2.66 4.42 27.43
C ILE A 637 2.44 3.11 28.20
N PHE A 638 3.50 2.35 28.50
CA PHE A 638 3.37 0.98 29.03
C PHE A 638 4.06 0.74 30.39
N GLY A 639 4.81 1.71 30.93
CA GLY A 639 5.69 1.52 32.09
C GLY A 639 5.32 2.30 33.37
N SER A 640 4.33 3.20 33.34
CA SER A 640 4.27 4.31 34.31
C SER A 640 4.03 3.91 35.77
N ASP A 641 3.16 2.95 36.07
CA ASP A 641 2.68 2.84 37.46
C ASP A 641 3.49 1.87 38.33
N ARG A 642 4.01 0.77 37.75
CA ARG A 642 4.79 -0.24 38.50
C ARG A 642 6.30 -0.02 38.42
N ILE A 643 6.81 0.50 37.30
CA ILE A 643 8.26 0.65 37.10
C ILE A 643 8.76 1.93 37.80
N SER A 644 8.01 3.02 37.73
CA SER A 644 8.36 4.27 38.42
C SER A 644 8.50 4.08 39.94
N GLY A 645 7.55 3.36 40.57
CA GLY A 645 7.61 3.04 42.00
C GLY A 645 8.74 2.06 42.40
N LEU A 646 9.15 1.16 41.51
CA LEU A 646 10.31 0.28 41.72
C LEU A 646 11.62 1.07 41.59
N MET A 647 11.71 2.01 40.66
CA MET A 647 12.91 2.82 40.42
C MET A 647 13.17 3.86 41.51
N GLN A 648 12.12 4.43 42.11
CA GLN A 648 12.24 5.26 43.31
C GLN A 648 12.85 4.48 44.49
N ARG A 649 12.57 3.17 44.61
CA ARG A 649 13.15 2.30 45.65
C ARG A 649 14.59 1.86 45.35
N LEU A 650 15.00 1.84 44.09
CA LEU A 650 16.36 1.50 43.66
C LEU A 650 17.36 2.64 43.88
N GLY A 651 16.90 3.82 44.31
CA GLY A 651 17.78 4.94 44.64
C GLY A 651 18.46 5.55 43.42
N MET A 652 17.70 5.89 42.36
CA MET A 652 18.25 6.60 41.20
C MET A 652 18.82 7.97 41.60
N GLU A 653 20.14 8.06 41.64
CA GLU A 653 20.86 9.32 41.73
C GLU A 653 20.94 10.01 40.36
N GLU A 654 20.98 11.35 40.36
CA GLU A 654 21.04 12.14 39.15
C GLU A 654 22.35 11.88 38.39
N GLY A 655 22.24 11.46 37.13
CA GLY A 655 23.40 11.18 36.25
C GLY A 655 24.01 9.78 36.38
N VAL A 656 23.51 8.91 37.26
CA VAL A 656 23.98 7.51 37.39
C VAL A 656 23.06 6.58 36.57
N PRO A 657 23.57 5.92 35.52
CA PRO A 657 22.76 4.97 34.76
C PRO A 657 22.49 3.70 35.57
N ILE A 658 21.31 3.12 35.38
CA ILE A 658 21.01 1.79 35.91
C ILE A 658 21.29 0.74 34.84
N GLU A 659 22.22 -0.16 35.16
CA GLU A 659 22.38 -1.44 34.47
C GLU A 659 21.74 -2.54 35.31
N HIS A 660 20.46 -2.83 35.09
CA HIS A 660 19.77 -3.86 35.87
C HIS A 660 18.88 -4.76 35.02
N ARG A 661 19.17 -6.07 35.04
CA ARG A 661 18.48 -7.10 34.24
C ARG A 661 16.96 -7.12 34.44
N MET A 662 16.46 -6.72 35.61
CA MET A 662 15.00 -6.64 35.86
C MET A 662 14.33 -5.54 35.03
N VAL A 663 15.01 -4.41 34.81
CA VAL A 663 14.49 -3.29 34.02
C VAL A 663 14.49 -3.66 32.55
N THR A 664 15.57 -4.25 32.04
CA THR A 664 15.63 -4.79 30.67
C THR A 664 14.48 -5.77 30.41
N ARG A 665 14.20 -6.70 31.33
CA ARG A 665 13.07 -7.62 31.22
C ARG A 665 11.70 -6.92 31.24
N ALA A 666 11.57 -5.83 31.99
CA ALA A 666 10.32 -5.06 32.03
C ALA A 666 10.07 -4.34 30.69
N ILE A 667 11.13 -3.79 30.08
CA ILE A 667 11.10 -3.19 28.75
C ILE A 667 10.76 -4.24 27.69
N GLU A 668 11.39 -5.41 27.73
CA GLU A 668 11.06 -6.52 26.81
C GLU A 668 9.59 -6.95 26.92
N ARG A 669 9.01 -6.92 28.13
CA ARG A 669 7.57 -7.20 28.34
C ARG A 669 6.70 -6.11 27.73
N ALA A 670 7.07 -4.84 27.89
CA ALA A 670 6.36 -3.72 27.28
C ALA A 670 6.34 -3.85 25.75
N GLN A 671 7.50 -4.08 25.12
CA GLN A 671 7.59 -4.31 23.66
C GLN A 671 6.69 -5.46 23.20
N ARG A 672 6.71 -6.60 23.90
CA ARG A 672 5.81 -7.74 23.57
C ARG A 672 4.33 -7.39 23.68
N GLN A 673 3.96 -6.54 24.63
CA GLN A 673 2.57 -6.07 24.77
C GLN A 673 2.16 -5.18 23.60
N VAL A 674 3.06 -4.29 23.14
CA VAL A 674 2.84 -3.46 21.93
C VAL A 674 2.73 -4.35 20.69
N GLU A 675 3.64 -5.30 20.51
CA GLU A 675 3.61 -6.26 19.41
C GLU A 675 2.31 -7.07 19.39
N ALA A 676 1.85 -7.56 20.55
CA ALA A 676 0.57 -8.27 20.68
C ALA A 676 -0.64 -7.39 20.34
N GLN A 677 -0.62 -6.11 20.73
CA GLN A 677 -1.67 -5.15 20.36
C GLN A 677 -1.68 -4.91 18.84
N ASN A 678 -0.50 -4.66 18.25
CA ASN A 678 -0.35 -4.48 16.80
C ASN A 678 -0.79 -5.73 16.02
N PHE A 679 -0.46 -6.92 16.51
CA PHE A 679 -0.93 -8.19 15.97
C PHE A 679 -2.46 -8.28 16.01
N SER A 680 -3.09 -7.91 17.14
CA SER A 680 -4.55 -7.90 17.27
C SER A 680 -5.21 -6.95 16.25
N VAL A 681 -4.65 -5.75 16.05
CA VAL A 681 -5.15 -4.78 15.07
C VAL A 681 -5.08 -5.36 13.65
N ARG A 682 -3.94 -5.93 13.25
CA ARG A 682 -3.77 -6.56 11.94
C ARG A 682 -4.69 -7.76 11.75
N LYS A 683 -4.82 -8.59 12.77
CA LYS A 683 -5.69 -9.76 12.76
C LYS A 683 -7.14 -9.34 12.52
N HIS A 684 -7.65 -8.37 13.27
CA HIS A 684 -9.00 -7.85 13.06
C HIS A 684 -9.16 -7.27 11.66
N LEU A 685 -8.24 -6.41 11.21
CA LEU A 685 -8.27 -5.84 9.87
C LEU A 685 -8.35 -6.91 8.77
N LEU A 686 -7.57 -7.99 8.90
CA LEU A 686 -7.64 -9.14 7.99
C LEU A 686 -8.97 -9.89 8.10
N GLU A 687 -9.50 -10.13 9.30
CA GLU A 687 -10.77 -10.84 9.50
C GLU A 687 -11.94 -10.14 8.81
N TYR A 688 -12.00 -8.80 8.88
CA TYR A 688 -13.00 -8.01 8.15
C TYR A 688 -12.75 -8.03 6.64
N ASP A 689 -11.50 -7.85 6.19
CA ASP A 689 -11.19 -7.89 4.76
C ASP A 689 -11.35 -9.29 4.15
N ASP A 690 -11.25 -10.38 4.91
CA ASP A 690 -11.50 -11.74 4.40
C ASP A 690 -12.96 -11.94 3.97
N VAL A 691 -13.90 -11.26 4.63
CA VAL A 691 -15.32 -11.24 4.23
C VAL A 691 -15.46 -10.48 2.92
N MET A 692 -14.88 -9.29 2.86
CA MET A 692 -14.84 -8.45 1.68
C MET A 692 -14.13 -9.11 0.49
N ASN A 693 -13.07 -9.87 0.75
CA ASN A 693 -12.26 -10.48 -0.27
C ASN A 693 -13.03 -11.54 -1.06
N ARG A 694 -13.91 -12.31 -0.40
CA ARG A 694 -14.77 -13.28 -1.09
C ARG A 694 -15.77 -12.60 -2.02
N GLN A 695 -16.36 -11.49 -1.56
CA GLN A 695 -17.28 -10.69 -2.37
C GLN A 695 -16.56 -10.05 -3.56
N ARG A 696 -15.40 -9.45 -3.30
CA ARG A 696 -14.51 -8.84 -4.29
C ARG A 696 -14.06 -9.86 -5.34
N GLU A 697 -13.69 -11.07 -4.95
CA GLU A 697 -13.32 -12.12 -5.90
C GLU A 697 -14.48 -12.51 -6.82
N SER A 698 -15.70 -12.61 -6.28
CA SER A 698 -16.91 -12.85 -7.09
C SER A 698 -17.16 -11.72 -8.09
N ILE A 699 -17.09 -10.45 -7.65
CA ILE A 699 -17.35 -9.29 -8.53
C ILE A 699 -16.23 -9.10 -9.56
N TYR A 700 -14.97 -9.24 -9.16
CA TYR A 700 -13.85 -9.07 -10.08
C TYR A 700 -13.78 -10.21 -11.11
N SER A 701 -14.20 -11.43 -10.75
CA SER A 701 -14.35 -12.52 -11.73
C SER A 701 -15.42 -12.18 -12.76
N LEU A 702 -16.64 -11.82 -12.29
CA LEU A 702 -17.74 -11.43 -13.18
C LEU A 702 -17.35 -10.27 -14.10
N ARG A 703 -16.74 -9.22 -13.55
CA ARG A 703 -16.26 -8.07 -14.33
C ARG A 703 -15.28 -8.51 -15.43
N ARG A 704 -14.32 -9.36 -15.08
CA ARG A 704 -13.33 -9.87 -16.04
C ARG A 704 -13.98 -10.74 -17.13
N GLU A 705 -14.92 -11.58 -16.75
CA GLU A 705 -15.69 -12.43 -17.66
C GLU A 705 -16.53 -11.62 -18.65
N ILE A 706 -17.19 -10.54 -18.17
CA ILE A 706 -17.92 -9.60 -19.04
C ILE A 706 -16.94 -8.92 -20.01
N LEU A 707 -15.78 -8.46 -19.55
CA LEU A 707 -14.77 -7.84 -20.41
C LEU A 707 -14.24 -8.79 -21.48
N ASP A 708 -14.00 -10.06 -21.13
CA ASP A 708 -13.55 -11.12 -22.05
C ASP A 708 -14.65 -11.49 -23.07
N GLY A 709 -15.92 -11.27 -22.71
CA GLY A 709 -17.09 -11.65 -23.51
C GLY A 709 -17.44 -13.13 -23.41
N GLN A 710 -16.90 -13.83 -22.39
CA GLN A 710 -17.17 -15.23 -22.06
C GLN A 710 -17.54 -15.29 -20.58
N ILE A 711 -18.83 -15.40 -20.29
CA ILE A 711 -19.37 -15.42 -18.94
C ILE A 711 -19.57 -16.86 -18.50
N ARG A 712 -19.12 -17.19 -17.28
CA ARG A 712 -19.25 -18.55 -16.76
C ARG A 712 -20.59 -18.73 -16.06
N VAL A 713 -21.41 -19.64 -16.58
CA VAL A 713 -22.65 -20.10 -15.94
C VAL A 713 -22.49 -21.59 -15.68
N GLU A 714 -22.49 -21.97 -14.40
CA GLU A 714 -22.21 -23.34 -13.96
C GLU A 714 -20.89 -23.90 -14.55
N ASP A 715 -21.00 -24.90 -15.42
CA ASP A 715 -19.88 -25.58 -16.10
C ASP A 715 -19.71 -25.16 -17.57
N GLN A 716 -20.45 -24.15 -18.03
CA GLN A 716 -20.42 -23.67 -19.42
C GLN A 716 -19.93 -22.22 -19.51
N GLN A 717 -19.29 -21.88 -20.63
CA GLN A 717 -18.97 -20.49 -20.99
C GLN A 717 -19.98 -20.04 -22.05
N VAL A 718 -20.69 -18.96 -21.73
CA VAL A 718 -21.75 -18.40 -22.56
C VAL A 718 -21.43 -16.97 -22.96
N GLY A 719 -21.99 -16.51 -24.09
CA GLY A 719 -21.88 -15.11 -24.49
C GLY A 719 -22.74 -14.20 -23.61
N SER A 720 -22.54 -12.88 -23.74
CA SER A 720 -23.40 -11.89 -23.05
C SER A 720 -24.88 -12.07 -23.34
N ARG A 721 -25.22 -12.46 -24.59
CA ARG A 721 -26.60 -12.75 -25.01
C ARG A 721 -27.26 -13.79 -24.13
N ASP A 722 -26.65 -14.97 -24.08
CA ASP A 722 -27.28 -16.15 -23.51
C ASP A 722 -27.30 -16.00 -21.98
N TYR A 723 -26.25 -15.41 -21.40
CA TYR A 723 -26.26 -14.99 -19.99
C TYR A 723 -27.44 -14.08 -19.65
N LEU A 724 -27.72 -13.07 -20.48
CA LEU A 724 -28.84 -12.15 -20.26
C LEU A 724 -30.20 -12.82 -20.46
N MET A 725 -30.29 -13.81 -21.35
CA MET A 725 -31.52 -14.59 -21.55
C MET A 725 -31.80 -15.46 -20.34
N ASP A 726 -30.81 -16.20 -19.84
CA ASP A 726 -30.95 -17.00 -18.64
C ASP A 726 -31.38 -16.13 -17.45
N LEU A 727 -30.73 -14.97 -17.28
CA LEU A 727 -31.06 -13.98 -16.25
C LEU A 727 -32.50 -13.46 -16.37
N ALA A 728 -32.93 -13.13 -17.59
CA ALA A 728 -34.28 -12.64 -17.87
C ALA A 728 -35.32 -13.72 -17.58
N GLN A 729 -35.02 -14.99 -17.91
CA GLN A 729 -35.89 -16.12 -17.63
C GLN A 729 -36.03 -16.35 -16.12
N ASP A 730 -34.92 -16.34 -15.38
CA ASP A 730 -34.92 -16.47 -13.92
C ASP A 730 -35.74 -15.34 -13.25
N ILE A 731 -35.59 -14.10 -13.71
CA ILE A 731 -36.35 -12.95 -13.20
C ILE A 731 -37.84 -13.10 -13.52
N LEU A 732 -38.19 -13.54 -14.74
CA LEU A 732 -39.58 -13.82 -15.11
C LEU A 732 -40.18 -14.88 -14.18
N ASP A 733 -39.47 -15.99 -13.99
CA ASP A 733 -39.91 -17.11 -13.18
C ASP A 733 -40.12 -16.71 -11.72
N ALA A 734 -39.16 -15.97 -11.14
CA ALA A 734 -39.28 -15.44 -9.79
C ALA A 734 -40.45 -14.45 -9.65
N THR A 735 -40.67 -13.60 -10.66
CA THR A 735 -41.77 -12.62 -10.67
C THR A 735 -43.12 -13.33 -10.75
N VAL A 736 -43.24 -14.32 -11.65
CA VAL A 736 -44.46 -15.14 -11.80
C VAL A 736 -44.73 -15.92 -10.52
N ASP A 737 -43.73 -16.57 -9.93
CA ASP A 737 -43.92 -17.34 -8.69
C ASP A 737 -44.26 -16.45 -7.48
N THR A 738 -43.86 -15.18 -7.49
CA THR A 738 -44.21 -14.19 -6.45
C THR A 738 -45.67 -13.75 -6.53
N PHE A 739 -46.19 -13.44 -7.72
CA PHE A 739 -47.54 -12.90 -7.90
C PHE A 739 -48.59 -13.97 -8.28
N CYS A 740 -48.14 -15.14 -8.72
CA CYS A 740 -48.96 -16.28 -9.08
C CYS A 740 -48.37 -17.59 -8.50
N PRO A 741 -48.34 -17.76 -7.17
CA PRO A 741 -47.65 -18.88 -6.52
C PRO A 741 -48.24 -20.24 -6.89
N LYS A 742 -47.37 -21.25 -7.04
CA LYS A 742 -47.76 -22.64 -7.27
C LYS A 742 -48.54 -23.18 -6.07
N GLY A 743 -49.86 -23.29 -6.20
CA GLY A 743 -50.76 -23.82 -5.16
C GLY A 743 -51.87 -22.86 -4.74
N GLN A 744 -51.84 -21.61 -5.18
CA GLN A 744 -52.92 -20.65 -4.97
C GLN A 744 -53.95 -20.74 -6.10
N ASP A 745 -55.24 -20.51 -5.80
CA ASP A 745 -56.31 -20.53 -6.80
C ASP A 745 -56.09 -19.41 -7.84
N PRO A 746 -56.27 -19.68 -9.16
CA PRO A 746 -56.08 -18.68 -10.20
C PRO A 746 -56.90 -17.39 -10.04
N SER A 747 -58.00 -17.43 -9.30
CA SER A 747 -58.81 -16.25 -8.99
C SER A 747 -58.17 -15.30 -7.97
N GLU A 748 -57.18 -15.77 -7.21
CA GLU A 748 -56.46 -14.98 -6.20
C GLU A 748 -55.10 -14.45 -6.70
N TRP A 749 -54.72 -14.75 -7.94
CA TRP A 749 -53.50 -14.23 -8.54
C TRP A 749 -53.57 -12.71 -8.74
N ASP A 750 -52.49 -12.01 -8.37
CA ASP A 750 -52.38 -10.57 -8.58
C ASP A 750 -51.80 -10.26 -9.97
N LEU A 751 -52.62 -10.49 -11.00
CA LEU A 751 -52.24 -10.26 -12.39
C LEU A 751 -51.96 -8.77 -12.69
N GLU A 752 -52.53 -7.85 -11.92
CA GLU A 752 -52.30 -6.42 -12.09
C GLU A 752 -50.91 -6.03 -11.56
N ALA A 753 -50.52 -6.54 -10.39
CA ALA A 753 -49.16 -6.38 -9.88
C ALA A 753 -48.12 -7.06 -10.77
N LEU A 754 -48.41 -8.27 -11.26
CA LEU A 754 -47.55 -8.98 -12.21
C LEU A 754 -47.30 -8.13 -13.46
N ARG A 755 -48.36 -7.60 -14.09
CA ARG A 755 -48.22 -6.72 -15.27
C ARG A 755 -47.44 -5.46 -14.96
N ARG A 756 -47.69 -4.82 -13.81
CA ARG A 756 -46.95 -3.61 -13.41
C ARG A 756 -45.45 -3.89 -13.29
N GLU A 757 -45.10 -5.03 -12.71
CA GLU A 757 -43.70 -5.42 -12.50
C GLU A 757 -43.00 -5.83 -13.79
N LEU A 758 -43.65 -6.65 -14.63
CA LEU A 758 -43.11 -7.04 -15.93
C LEU A 758 -42.97 -5.83 -16.88
N SER A 759 -43.91 -4.87 -16.82
CA SER A 759 -43.77 -3.61 -17.55
C SER A 759 -42.57 -2.80 -17.04
N ARG A 760 -42.35 -2.76 -15.72
CA ARG A 760 -41.21 -2.06 -15.10
C ARG A 760 -39.88 -2.67 -15.53
N ILE A 761 -39.77 -4.00 -15.54
CA ILE A 761 -38.52 -4.72 -15.84
C ILE A 761 -38.30 -4.80 -17.37
N PHE A 762 -39.23 -5.40 -18.11
CA PHE A 762 -39.04 -5.73 -19.52
C PHE A 762 -39.57 -4.67 -20.50
N GLY A 763 -40.24 -3.62 -20.00
CA GLY A 763 -40.80 -2.56 -20.85
C GLY A 763 -41.99 -3.02 -21.69
N LEU A 764 -42.69 -4.08 -21.27
CA LEU A 764 -43.89 -4.58 -21.94
C LEU A 764 -45.05 -3.57 -21.85
N ASP A 765 -45.82 -3.48 -22.93
CA ASP A 765 -46.97 -2.59 -23.08
C ASP A 765 -48.31 -3.36 -23.24
N GLY A 766 -49.42 -2.62 -23.31
CA GLY A 766 -50.75 -3.19 -23.45
C GLY A 766 -50.93 -4.06 -24.71
N GLY A 767 -50.16 -3.79 -25.77
CA GLY A 767 -50.15 -4.60 -26.98
C GLY A 767 -49.49 -5.96 -26.75
N ASP A 768 -48.40 -6.01 -26.00
CA ASP A 768 -47.75 -7.27 -25.62
C ASP A 768 -48.67 -8.14 -24.77
N TYR A 769 -49.33 -7.55 -23.76
CA TYR A 769 -50.24 -8.29 -22.90
C TYR A 769 -51.49 -8.81 -23.63
N ALA A 770 -51.92 -8.11 -24.68
CA ALA A 770 -52.99 -8.59 -25.54
C ALA A 770 -52.58 -9.83 -26.35
N ILE A 771 -51.31 -9.92 -26.77
CA ILE A 771 -50.75 -11.07 -27.49
C ILE A 771 -50.61 -12.28 -26.56
N VAL A 772 -50.10 -12.08 -25.34
CA VAL A 772 -49.93 -13.15 -24.34
C VAL A 772 -51.29 -13.75 -23.93
N GLY A 773 -52.32 -12.89 -23.79
CA GLY A 773 -53.70 -13.29 -23.53
C GLY A 773 -53.90 -13.96 -22.17
N PHE A 774 -54.30 -13.17 -21.17
CA PHE A 774 -54.60 -13.62 -19.79
C PHE A 774 -56.06 -14.10 -19.63
N GLU A 775 -56.49 -15.05 -20.46
CA GLU A 775 -57.86 -15.57 -20.42
C GLU A 775 -58.11 -16.42 -19.16
N SER A 776 -59.33 -16.34 -18.61
CA SER A 776 -59.74 -17.12 -17.45
C SER A 776 -59.71 -18.63 -17.77
N GLY A 777 -58.79 -19.37 -17.15
CA GLY A 777 -58.68 -20.83 -17.27
C GLY A 777 -57.36 -21.38 -17.85
N LYS A 778 -56.43 -20.53 -18.29
CA LYS A 778 -55.07 -20.97 -18.69
C LYS A 778 -54.26 -21.43 -17.47
N LYS A 779 -53.39 -22.43 -17.64
CA LYS A 779 -52.45 -22.82 -16.59
C LYS A 779 -51.36 -21.76 -16.47
N ILE A 780 -50.80 -21.62 -15.26
CA ILE A 780 -49.74 -20.64 -15.02
C ILE A 780 -48.50 -20.91 -15.88
N ASP A 781 -48.20 -22.19 -16.13
CA ASP A 781 -47.07 -22.59 -16.97
C ASP A 781 -47.25 -22.12 -18.42
N ASP A 782 -48.48 -22.21 -18.97
CA ASP A 782 -48.78 -21.72 -20.32
C ASP A 782 -48.66 -20.18 -20.41
N VAL A 783 -49.01 -19.47 -19.33
CA VAL A 783 -48.86 -18.00 -19.24
C VAL A 783 -47.38 -17.63 -19.12
N ARG A 784 -46.60 -18.38 -18.34
CA ARG A 784 -45.15 -18.20 -18.20
C ARG A 784 -44.45 -18.38 -19.54
N ASP A 785 -44.73 -19.47 -20.26
CA ASP A 785 -44.14 -19.74 -21.58
C ASP A 785 -44.50 -18.64 -22.59
N ALA A 786 -45.77 -18.21 -22.63
CA ALA A 786 -46.21 -17.13 -23.51
C ALA A 786 -45.57 -15.76 -23.16
N LEU A 787 -45.34 -15.48 -21.88
CA LEU A 787 -44.61 -14.29 -21.45
C LEU A 787 -43.14 -14.35 -21.87
N TRP A 788 -42.51 -15.51 -21.69
CA TRP A 788 -41.13 -15.73 -22.09
C TRP A 788 -40.94 -15.54 -23.60
N ASP A 789 -41.77 -16.19 -24.42
CA ASP A 789 -41.75 -16.05 -25.88
C ASP A 789 -41.81 -14.57 -26.30
N ARG A 790 -42.65 -13.78 -25.62
CA ARG A 790 -42.79 -12.35 -25.94
C ARG A 790 -41.58 -11.52 -25.49
N ILE A 791 -41.02 -11.82 -24.32
CA ILE A 791 -39.81 -11.17 -23.78
C ILE A 791 -38.61 -11.45 -24.68
N GLU A 792 -38.43 -12.70 -25.11
CA GLU A 792 -37.38 -13.11 -26.04
C GLU A 792 -37.58 -12.40 -27.38
N GLN A 793 -38.80 -12.40 -27.92
CA GLN A 793 -39.09 -11.77 -29.21
C GLN A 793 -38.76 -10.28 -29.22
N ARG A 794 -39.06 -9.53 -28.14
CA ARG A 794 -38.69 -8.11 -28.00
C ARG A 794 -37.18 -7.89 -28.06
N TYR A 795 -36.40 -8.83 -27.54
CA TYR A 795 -34.95 -8.77 -27.61
C TYR A 795 -34.44 -9.10 -29.02
N VAL A 796 -35.00 -10.12 -29.66
CA VAL A 796 -34.66 -10.51 -31.04
C VAL A 796 -35.00 -9.39 -32.03
N GLU A 797 -36.16 -8.72 -31.88
CA GLU A 797 -36.54 -7.54 -32.67
C GLU A 797 -35.48 -6.43 -32.54
N LYS A 798 -34.96 -6.20 -31.33
CA LYS A 798 -33.88 -5.23 -31.08
C LYS A 798 -32.55 -5.65 -31.68
N GLU A 799 -32.22 -6.94 -31.61
CA GLU A 799 -31.04 -7.52 -32.27
C GLU A 799 -31.13 -7.46 -33.80
N GLN A 800 -32.32 -7.42 -34.39
CA GLN A 800 -32.48 -7.21 -35.83
C GLN A 800 -32.34 -5.73 -36.23
N LEU A 801 -32.78 -4.81 -35.36
CA LEU A 801 -32.67 -3.36 -35.57
C LEU A 801 -31.23 -2.84 -35.42
N LEU A 802 -30.46 -3.45 -34.53
CA LEU A 802 -29.05 -3.14 -34.28
C LEU A 802 -28.15 -4.18 -34.96
N GLN A 803 -26.95 -3.82 -35.41
CA GLN A 803 -25.99 -4.83 -35.82
C GLN A 803 -25.60 -5.69 -34.60
N ALA A 804 -25.61 -7.03 -34.74
CA ALA A 804 -25.35 -7.96 -33.63
C ALA A 804 -24.04 -7.63 -32.88
N ASP A 805 -22.93 -7.39 -33.60
CA ASP A 805 -21.64 -7.05 -32.99
C ASP A 805 -21.66 -5.75 -32.17
N LEU A 806 -22.44 -4.76 -32.60
CA LEU A 806 -22.60 -3.50 -31.87
C LEU A 806 -23.42 -3.73 -30.59
N LEU A 807 -24.51 -4.50 -30.69
CA LEU A 807 -25.34 -4.85 -29.54
C LEU A 807 -24.54 -5.62 -28.48
N ARG A 808 -23.69 -6.58 -28.87
CA ARG A 808 -22.80 -7.32 -27.93
C ARG A 808 -21.80 -6.41 -27.21
N ARG A 809 -21.33 -5.32 -27.85
CA ARG A 809 -20.47 -4.33 -27.19
C ARG A 809 -21.25 -3.49 -26.20
N VAL A 810 -22.41 -2.99 -26.62
CA VAL A 810 -23.30 -2.17 -25.79
C VAL A 810 -23.76 -2.96 -24.55
N GLU A 811 -24.09 -4.24 -24.70
CA GLU A 811 -24.40 -5.13 -23.59
C GLU A 811 -23.28 -5.15 -22.55
N ARG A 812 -22.05 -5.45 -22.97
CA ARG A 812 -20.90 -5.52 -22.07
C ARG A 812 -20.63 -4.19 -21.38
N ASP A 813 -20.69 -3.08 -22.11
CA ASP A 813 -20.46 -1.75 -21.55
C ASP A 813 -21.50 -1.40 -20.47
N ILE A 814 -22.78 -1.67 -20.75
CA ILE A 814 -23.89 -1.43 -19.80
C ILE A 814 -23.76 -2.35 -18.58
N MET A 815 -23.51 -3.65 -18.80
CA MET A 815 -23.32 -4.61 -17.73
C MET A 815 -22.17 -4.20 -16.80
N LEU A 816 -21.02 -3.80 -17.35
CA LEU A 816 -19.87 -3.34 -16.57
C LEU A 816 -20.18 -2.09 -15.77
N GLN A 817 -20.87 -1.12 -16.37
CA GLN A 817 -21.25 0.11 -15.69
C GLN A 817 -22.19 -0.18 -14.51
N ILE A 818 -23.18 -1.06 -14.68
CA ILE A 818 -24.12 -1.45 -13.63
C ILE A 818 -23.39 -2.15 -12.48
N VAL A 819 -22.54 -3.14 -12.80
CA VAL A 819 -21.71 -3.84 -11.79
C VAL A 819 -20.87 -2.84 -11.00
N ASP A 820 -20.21 -1.90 -11.67
CA ASP A 820 -19.35 -0.92 -11.01
C ASP A 820 -20.10 0.04 -10.09
N VAL A 821 -21.26 0.53 -10.52
CA VAL A 821 -22.08 1.44 -9.70
C VAL A 821 -22.58 0.70 -8.46
N GLN A 822 -23.20 -0.47 -8.64
CA GLN A 822 -23.73 -1.26 -7.53
C GLN A 822 -22.62 -1.72 -6.57
N TRP A 823 -21.44 -2.07 -7.10
CA TRP A 823 -20.30 -2.45 -6.28
C TRP A 823 -19.74 -1.27 -5.46
N LYS A 824 -19.65 -0.07 -6.03
CA LYS A 824 -19.22 1.14 -5.30
C LYS A 824 -20.19 1.47 -4.16
N ASP A 825 -21.49 1.42 -4.44
CA ASP A 825 -22.52 1.68 -3.42
C ASP A 825 -22.48 0.64 -2.30
N HIS A 826 -22.20 -0.61 -2.66
CA HIS A 826 -21.99 -1.69 -1.69
C HIS A 826 -20.74 -1.46 -0.84
N LEU A 827 -19.61 -1.09 -1.44
CA LEU A 827 -18.39 -0.74 -0.69
C LEU A 827 -18.63 0.40 0.30
N TYR A 828 -19.35 1.44 -0.13
CA TYR A 828 -19.74 2.55 0.74
C TYR A 828 -20.64 2.06 1.90
N SER A 829 -21.63 1.22 1.61
CA SER A 829 -22.50 0.63 2.64
C SER A 829 -21.73 -0.21 3.66
N LEU A 830 -20.67 -0.89 3.21
CA LEU A 830 -19.84 -1.73 4.06
C LEU A 830 -18.87 -0.95 4.94
N ASP A 831 -18.37 0.19 4.46
CA ASP A 831 -17.58 1.12 5.27
C ASP A 831 -18.44 1.58 6.46
N HIS A 832 -19.68 2.02 6.22
CA HIS A 832 -20.65 2.36 7.29
C HIS A 832 -20.96 1.18 8.21
N LEU A 833 -21.20 0.00 7.65
CA LEU A 833 -21.48 -1.20 8.44
C LEU A 833 -20.32 -1.54 9.38
N LYS A 834 -19.08 -1.48 8.88
CA LYS A 834 -17.88 -1.82 9.64
C LYS A 834 -17.68 -0.90 10.84
N GLU A 835 -18.06 0.37 10.72
CA GLU A 835 -17.98 1.34 11.81
C GLU A 835 -19.12 1.18 12.83
N GLY A 836 -20.34 0.94 12.36
CA GLY A 836 -21.52 0.76 13.22
C GLY A 836 -21.56 -0.57 13.98
N ILE A 837 -20.96 -1.64 13.45
CA ILE A 837 -21.08 -2.99 14.02
C ILE A 837 -20.42 -3.15 15.40
N GLY A 838 -19.44 -2.29 15.72
CA GLY A 838 -18.77 -2.31 17.03
C GLY A 838 -19.75 -2.12 18.20
N LEU A 839 -20.85 -1.38 17.98
CA LEU A 839 -21.89 -1.15 18.98
C LEU A 839 -22.72 -2.41 19.29
N ARG A 840 -22.77 -3.39 18.38
CA ARG A 840 -23.49 -4.65 18.64
C ARG A 840 -22.76 -5.57 19.61
N GLY A 841 -21.48 -5.34 19.84
CA GLY A 841 -20.70 -6.02 20.88
C GLY A 841 -21.25 -5.79 22.30
N TYR A 842 -22.05 -4.75 22.52
CA TYR A 842 -22.73 -4.51 23.80
C TYR A 842 -23.80 -5.56 24.12
N GLY A 843 -24.37 -6.22 23.11
CA GLY A 843 -25.39 -7.28 23.27
C GLY A 843 -24.83 -8.69 23.49
N GLN A 844 -23.54 -8.84 23.88
CA GLN A 844 -22.84 -10.12 24.01
C GLN A 844 -22.78 -10.97 22.72
N ARG A 845 -23.00 -10.37 21.54
CA ARG A 845 -22.81 -11.01 20.24
C ARG A 845 -21.44 -10.66 19.67
N ASP A 846 -20.81 -11.60 18.98
CA ASP A 846 -19.54 -11.38 18.30
C ASP A 846 -19.74 -10.42 17.10
N PRO A 847 -19.16 -9.20 17.11
CA PRO A 847 -19.33 -8.24 16.02
C PRO A 847 -18.89 -8.77 14.66
N LEU A 848 -17.89 -9.65 14.60
CA LEU A 848 -17.42 -10.22 13.33
C LEU A 848 -18.44 -11.17 12.71
N VAL A 849 -19.18 -11.91 13.54
CA VAL A 849 -20.23 -12.84 13.07
C VAL A 849 -21.43 -12.07 12.55
N GLU A 850 -21.85 -11.01 13.26
CA GLU A 850 -22.93 -10.13 12.80
C GLU A 850 -22.52 -9.40 11.52
N TYR A 851 -21.29 -8.86 11.45
CA TYR A 851 -20.74 -8.25 10.24
C TYR A 851 -20.79 -9.21 9.05
N LYS A 852 -20.37 -10.47 9.23
CA LYS A 852 -20.42 -11.49 8.16
C LYS A 852 -21.84 -11.73 7.67
N LYS A 853 -22.81 -11.83 8.57
CA LYS A 853 -24.21 -12.09 8.24
C LYS A 853 -24.83 -10.92 7.48
N GLU A 854 -24.65 -9.70 7.97
CA GLU A 854 -25.20 -8.49 7.34
C GLU A 854 -24.50 -8.15 6.04
N SER A 855 -23.17 -8.23 6.00
CA SER A 855 -22.39 -8.02 4.79
C SER A 855 -22.80 -9.00 3.68
N TYR A 856 -23.08 -10.26 4.01
CA TYR A 856 -23.58 -11.24 3.05
C TYR A 856 -25.01 -10.94 2.57
N ALA A 857 -25.90 -10.50 3.46
CA ALA A 857 -27.26 -10.09 3.07
C ALA A 857 -27.24 -8.87 2.13
N LEU A 858 -26.43 -7.85 2.45
CA LEU A 858 -26.22 -6.70 1.58
C LEU A 858 -25.64 -7.10 0.23
N PHE A 859 -24.68 -8.03 0.22
CA PHE A 859 -24.07 -8.53 -1.01
C PHE A 859 -25.05 -9.30 -1.90
N GLN A 860 -25.93 -10.14 -1.32
CA GLN A 860 -26.96 -10.81 -2.10
C GLN A 860 -27.99 -9.83 -2.65
N ALA A 861 -28.47 -8.90 -1.82
CA ALA A 861 -29.37 -7.86 -2.28
C ALA A 861 -28.73 -6.99 -3.39
N MET A 862 -27.42 -6.75 -3.34
CA MET A 862 -26.68 -6.08 -4.41
C MET A 862 -26.63 -6.92 -5.68
N LYS A 863 -26.39 -8.23 -5.61
CA LYS A 863 -26.42 -9.11 -6.78
C LYS A 863 -27.79 -9.14 -7.45
N ASP A 864 -28.84 -9.33 -6.65
CA ASP A 864 -30.22 -9.33 -7.16
C ASP A 864 -30.54 -8.00 -7.89
N ARG A 865 -30.06 -6.86 -7.35
CA ARG A 865 -30.17 -5.57 -8.02
C ARG A 865 -29.35 -5.49 -9.31
N VAL A 866 -28.11 -5.96 -9.31
CA VAL A 866 -27.26 -6.00 -10.51
C VAL A 866 -27.99 -6.75 -11.62
N ASP A 867 -28.51 -7.93 -11.30
CA ASP A 867 -29.19 -8.82 -12.22
C ASP A 867 -30.46 -8.16 -12.80
N GLU A 868 -31.32 -7.62 -11.94
CA GLU A 868 -32.51 -6.90 -12.37
C GLU A 868 -32.18 -5.67 -13.21
N GLU A 869 -31.18 -4.88 -12.81
CA GLU A 869 -30.80 -3.67 -13.53
C GLU A 869 -30.21 -3.98 -14.90
N MET A 870 -29.41 -5.04 -15.05
CA MET A 870 -28.89 -5.48 -16.34
C MET A 870 -30.04 -5.75 -17.32
N VAL A 871 -31.00 -6.60 -16.92
CA VAL A 871 -32.17 -6.91 -17.74
C VAL A 871 -33.00 -5.65 -18.00
N ARG A 872 -33.31 -4.88 -16.95
CA ARG A 872 -34.15 -3.70 -17.08
C ARG A 872 -33.57 -2.68 -18.06
N TYR A 873 -32.31 -2.27 -17.86
CA TYR A 873 -31.68 -1.29 -18.73
C TYR A 873 -31.60 -1.79 -20.17
N LEU A 874 -31.20 -3.05 -20.36
CA LEU A 874 -31.04 -3.60 -21.71
C LEU A 874 -32.37 -3.78 -22.42
N TRP A 875 -33.44 -4.21 -21.76
CA TRP A 875 -34.77 -4.34 -22.37
C TRP A 875 -35.41 -2.98 -22.70
N TRP A 876 -35.24 -1.98 -21.83
CA TRP A 876 -35.72 -0.62 -22.07
C TRP A 876 -34.91 0.18 -23.09
N LEU A 877 -33.68 -0.25 -23.41
CA LEU A 877 -32.82 0.41 -24.37
C LEU A 877 -33.51 0.51 -25.75
N ARG A 878 -33.81 1.74 -26.18
CA ARG A 878 -34.35 2.03 -27.52
C ARG A 878 -33.24 2.54 -28.43
N PRO A 879 -32.88 1.81 -29.50
CA PRO A 879 -31.94 2.32 -30.49
C PRO A 879 -32.57 3.48 -31.28
N VAL A 880 -31.93 4.65 -31.24
CA VAL A 880 -32.30 5.78 -32.11
C VAL A 880 -31.49 5.64 -33.40
N LEU A 881 -32.16 5.27 -34.50
CA LEU A 881 -31.55 5.25 -35.83
C LEU A 881 -31.43 6.69 -36.35
N GLU A 882 -30.31 7.00 -37.01
CA GLU A 882 -29.84 8.35 -37.34
C GLU A 882 -30.74 9.21 -38.25
N GLU A 883 -31.88 8.71 -38.74
CA GLU A 883 -32.80 9.49 -39.59
C GLU A 883 -33.54 10.62 -38.82
N ASP A 884 -33.64 10.53 -37.48
CA ASP A 884 -34.33 11.52 -36.62
C ASP A 884 -33.41 12.32 -35.69
N ALA A 885 -32.08 12.22 -35.84
CA ALA A 885 -31.13 12.94 -35.01
C ALA A 885 -30.77 14.32 -35.62
N PRO A 886 -31.00 15.47 -34.94
CA PRO A 886 -30.44 16.73 -35.41
C PRO A 886 -28.91 16.62 -35.41
N ALA A 887 -28.31 16.91 -36.58
CA ALA A 887 -26.89 16.75 -36.88
C ALA A 887 -25.97 16.98 -35.67
N ARG A 888 -25.52 15.89 -35.05
CA ARG A 888 -24.54 15.95 -33.95
C ARG A 888 -23.18 16.30 -34.55
N ARG A 889 -22.57 17.38 -34.04
CA ARG A 889 -21.14 17.66 -34.23
C ARG A 889 -20.34 16.42 -33.81
N PRO A 890 -19.24 16.07 -34.51
CA PRO A 890 -18.44 14.89 -34.18
C PRO A 890 -18.05 14.95 -32.71
N ALA A 891 -18.45 13.93 -31.95
CA ALA A 891 -18.03 13.75 -30.58
C ALA A 891 -16.50 13.70 -30.59
N ARG A 892 -15.84 14.59 -29.84
CA ARG A 892 -14.45 14.39 -29.47
C ARG A 892 -14.38 13.02 -28.80
N ARG A 893 -13.59 12.09 -29.35
CA ARG A 893 -13.15 10.89 -28.61
C ARG A 893 -12.74 11.36 -27.22
N ALA A 894 -13.45 10.91 -26.18
CA ALA A 894 -12.99 11.14 -24.82
C ALA A 894 -11.61 10.50 -24.73
N ALA A 895 -10.60 11.29 -24.39
CA ALA A 895 -9.29 10.74 -24.08
C ALA A 895 -9.48 9.76 -22.90
N PRO A 896 -8.80 8.60 -22.89
CA PRO A 896 -8.80 7.74 -21.72
C PRO A 896 -8.36 8.59 -20.53
N VAL A 897 -9.09 8.51 -19.43
CA VAL A 897 -8.72 9.17 -18.17
C VAL A 897 -7.46 8.49 -17.68
N THR A 898 -6.30 9.02 -18.06
CA THR A 898 -5.02 8.62 -17.48
C THR A 898 -4.97 9.19 -16.08
N THR A 899 -5.22 8.36 -15.06
CA THR A 899 -5.25 8.78 -13.66
C THR A 899 -3.87 9.07 -13.04
N ASN A 900 -2.80 9.10 -13.83
CA ASN A 900 -1.43 9.30 -13.34
C ASN A 900 -0.84 10.71 -13.62
N ALA A 901 -1.62 11.69 -14.08
CA ALA A 901 -1.13 13.05 -14.32
C ALA A 901 -1.61 14.04 -13.23
N PRO A 902 -0.77 14.46 -12.26
CA PRO A 902 -1.16 15.41 -11.21
C PRO A 902 -1.35 16.85 -11.71
N SER A 903 -1.19 17.12 -13.02
CA SER A 903 -1.23 18.48 -13.59
C SER A 903 -2.49 18.84 -14.39
N GLU A 904 -3.45 17.93 -14.59
CA GLU A 904 -4.66 18.25 -15.36
C GLU A 904 -5.94 18.01 -14.54
N SER A 905 -6.60 19.11 -14.17
CA SER A 905 -7.97 19.05 -13.65
C SER A 905 -8.94 18.90 -14.83
N PRO A 906 -9.75 17.83 -14.94
CA PRO A 906 -10.76 17.75 -15.98
C PRO A 906 -11.92 18.69 -15.62
N SER A 907 -12.04 19.81 -16.35
CA SER A 907 -13.23 20.66 -16.27
C SER A 907 -14.32 20.10 -17.18
N LEU A 908 -15.35 19.51 -16.58
CA LEU A 908 -16.50 18.89 -17.26
C LEU A 908 -17.59 19.88 -17.73
N PHE A 909 -17.40 21.20 -17.56
CA PHE A 909 -18.38 22.20 -18.00
C PHE A 909 -17.71 23.36 -18.75
N ALA A 910 -17.84 23.35 -20.08
CA ALA A 910 -17.57 24.51 -20.92
C ALA A 910 -18.72 24.71 -21.92
N SER A 911 -19.70 25.53 -21.55
CA SER A 911 -20.69 26.09 -22.46
C SER A 911 -21.17 27.47 -22.01
N ALA A 912 -20.40 28.52 -22.33
CA ALA A 912 -20.90 29.89 -22.51
C ALA A 912 -19.89 30.72 -23.36
N PRO A 913 -20.36 31.68 -24.19
CA PRO A 913 -19.51 32.38 -25.14
C PRO A 913 -18.64 33.45 -24.48
N ALA A 914 -17.52 33.73 -25.15
CA ALA A 914 -16.41 34.56 -24.68
C ALA A 914 -16.81 35.98 -24.26
N GLY A 915 -16.43 36.34 -23.02
CA GLY A 915 -16.26 37.70 -22.53
C GLY A 915 -14.88 37.82 -21.88
N ALA A 916 -14.12 38.83 -22.26
CA ALA A 916 -12.69 38.97 -22.00
C ALA A 916 -12.31 39.20 -20.53
N GLY A 917 -11.18 38.61 -20.12
CA GLY A 917 -10.25 39.19 -19.14
C GLY A 917 -10.22 38.57 -17.74
N ALA A 918 -9.22 37.71 -17.48
CA ALA A 918 -8.45 37.65 -16.22
C ALA A 918 -7.40 36.54 -16.32
N GLY A 919 -6.12 36.87 -16.10
CA GLY A 919 -5.02 35.91 -16.09
C GLY A 919 -5.07 35.00 -14.86
N ARG A 920 -4.90 33.69 -15.09
CA ARG A 920 -4.69 32.69 -14.03
C ARG A 920 -3.18 32.49 -13.82
N THR A 921 -2.75 32.75 -12.60
CA THR A 921 -1.42 32.41 -12.05
C THR A 921 -1.44 30.94 -11.59
N PRO A 922 -0.42 30.12 -11.89
CA PRO A 922 -0.32 28.79 -11.29
C PRO A 922 0.10 28.87 -9.82
N ALA A 923 -0.56 28.06 -8.99
CA ALA A 923 -0.27 27.90 -7.57
C ALA A 923 1.08 27.20 -7.37
N ARG A 924 1.94 27.78 -6.53
CA ARG A 924 3.21 27.22 -6.08
C ARG A 924 2.98 26.18 -4.99
N THR A 925 3.60 25.02 -5.18
CA THR A 925 3.91 24.04 -4.14
C THR A 925 4.90 24.65 -3.13
N GLY A 926 4.64 24.40 -1.84
CA GLY A 926 5.42 24.93 -0.74
C GLY A 926 6.81 24.29 -0.64
N GLY A 927 7.83 25.14 -0.60
CA GLY A 927 9.18 24.84 -0.15
C GLY A 927 9.70 26.10 0.53
N ASP A 928 10.04 26.00 1.82
CA ASP A 928 10.60 27.08 2.61
C ASP A 928 12.01 27.44 2.10
N ASP A 929 12.09 28.44 1.23
CA ASP A 929 13.33 29.19 1.00
C ASP A 929 13.17 30.60 1.57
N VAL A 930 14.01 30.94 2.53
CA VAL A 930 14.12 32.27 3.11
C VAL A 930 14.68 33.23 2.04
N ILE A 931 13.79 33.85 1.27
CA ILE A 931 14.17 34.91 0.32
C ILE A 931 14.31 36.22 1.09
N LYS A 932 15.55 36.69 1.26
CA LYS A 932 15.83 38.08 1.65
C LYS A 932 15.32 39.02 0.56
N THR A 933 14.33 39.84 0.88
CA THR A 933 13.73 40.83 -0.02
C THR A 933 14.74 41.93 -0.35
N VAL A 934 15.26 41.97 -1.58
CA VAL A 934 16.03 43.12 -2.10
C VAL A 934 15.04 44.23 -2.46
N ARG A 935 15.06 45.32 -1.70
CA ARG A 935 14.28 46.54 -1.98
C ARG A 935 14.98 47.28 -3.13
N ARG A 936 14.34 47.40 -4.30
CA ARG A 936 14.84 48.25 -5.40
C ARG A 936 14.59 49.72 -5.08
N GLU A 937 15.62 50.55 -5.26
CA GLU A 937 15.55 52.00 -5.00
C GLU A 937 14.93 52.81 -6.15
N GLU A 938 14.76 52.22 -7.34
CA GLU A 938 14.23 52.93 -8.52
C GLU A 938 12.86 52.39 -8.99
N PRO A 939 11.95 53.29 -9.45
CA PRO A 939 10.62 52.91 -9.92
C PRO A 939 10.68 52.06 -11.21
N LYS A 940 9.86 51.01 -11.25
CA LYS A 940 9.78 50.07 -12.38
C LYS A 940 9.24 50.78 -13.62
N VAL A 941 10.06 50.93 -14.65
CA VAL A 941 9.66 51.50 -15.95
C VAL A 941 8.54 50.65 -16.57
N GLY A 942 7.39 51.28 -16.82
CA GLY A 942 6.23 50.65 -17.41
C GLY A 942 6.41 50.38 -18.91
N ARG A 943 5.74 49.35 -19.43
CA ARG A 943 5.85 48.94 -20.85
C ARG A 943 5.60 50.06 -21.87
N ASN A 944 4.79 51.05 -21.50
CA ASN A 944 4.43 52.18 -22.38
C ASN A 944 5.23 53.47 -22.09
N ASP A 945 6.10 53.47 -21.08
CA ASP A 945 6.92 54.62 -20.71
C ASP A 945 8.08 54.80 -21.69
N PRO A 946 8.65 56.02 -21.81
CA PRO A 946 9.86 56.24 -22.57
C PRO A 946 10.97 55.32 -22.11
N CYS A 947 11.65 54.67 -23.06
CA CYS A 947 12.72 53.75 -22.73
C CYS A 947 13.91 54.53 -22.10
N PRO A 948 14.44 54.09 -20.95
CA PRO A 948 15.47 54.83 -20.22
C PRO A 948 16.81 54.92 -20.94
N CYS A 949 16.99 54.22 -22.07
CA CYS A 949 18.15 54.40 -22.94
C CYS A 949 18.14 55.71 -23.75
N GLY A 950 17.12 56.56 -23.60
CA GLY A 950 17.03 57.85 -24.29
C GLY A 950 16.63 57.76 -25.77
N SER A 951 16.22 56.57 -26.26
CA SER A 951 15.90 56.35 -27.67
C SER A 951 14.62 57.04 -28.17
N GLY A 952 13.87 57.71 -27.30
CA GLY A 952 12.57 58.34 -27.62
C GLY A 952 11.42 57.35 -27.88
N LYS A 953 11.69 56.04 -27.90
CA LYS A 953 10.68 54.98 -28.12
C LYS A 953 10.11 54.48 -26.78
N LYS A 954 8.87 53.97 -26.78
CA LYS A 954 8.28 53.29 -25.62
C LYS A 954 9.06 52.02 -25.28
N TYR A 955 9.23 51.69 -23.99
CA TYR A 955 10.05 50.56 -23.52
C TYR A 955 9.75 49.25 -24.26
N LYS A 956 8.46 48.89 -24.45
CA LYS A 956 8.04 47.68 -25.20
C LYS A 956 8.48 47.62 -26.66
N LYS A 957 8.85 48.75 -27.27
CA LYS A 957 9.33 48.84 -28.66
C LYS A 957 10.85 49.06 -28.75
N CYS A 958 11.55 48.95 -27.61
CA CYS A 958 13.00 49.06 -27.50
C CYS A 958 13.51 47.92 -26.61
N HIS A 959 14.07 48.20 -25.43
CA HIS A 959 14.64 47.18 -24.54
C HIS A 959 13.62 46.15 -24.03
N GLY A 960 12.32 46.46 -24.04
CA GLY A 960 11.25 45.51 -23.73
C GLY A 960 10.69 44.74 -24.92
N ALA A 961 11.32 44.83 -26.11
CA ALA A 961 10.90 44.11 -27.31
C ALA A 961 11.54 42.71 -27.44
N ALA A 962 12.57 42.41 -26.65
CA ALA A 962 13.30 41.14 -26.67
C ALA A 962 13.15 40.31 -25.37
N ALA A 963 12.08 40.57 -24.60
CA ALA A 963 11.78 39.90 -23.33
C ALA A 963 10.34 39.37 -23.29
#